data_AF-A0A3B9NZG9-F1
#
_entry.id   AF-A0A3B9NZG9-F1
#
_cell.length_a   1.000
_cell.length_b   1.000
_cell.length_c   1.000
_cell.angle_alpha   90.00
_cell.angle_beta   90.00
_cell.angle_gamma   90.00
#
_symmetry.space_group_name_H-M   'P 1'
#
loop_
_entity.id
_entity.type
_entity.pdbx_description
1 polymer ?
#
loop_
_entity_poly.entity_id
_entity_poly.type
_entity_poly.pdbx_seq_one_letter_code
_entity_poly.pdbx_strand_id
1 'polypeptide(L)'
;MPKSGKPVAMSVAEDGIYVADESNFSIQKYNFDASLAYSFGSKGEGKAQFSSLSGVAVDKAQQVYVGDSKKALVNAFVVEAGKALEPLPRAVGRASVKWLENIPAEAEQLAWDGKETFYAVSKDKKSLQVIRKGAVTGSIKPADMQLSAVTVDKTGAIWVLDSQGRRGAKLDEAGKVLISFGSGGSGAGQFRDPTAIAVSASGMVFVADRSNRNVQIFRGDGVFLNALNGENAGKLSAPVSMAFDQRNNLYILDESRKTVLAYSSGGQSLGEFGKNKEGASLLSSPVALVAANDEVLVVDNNQVKVFSPKGQLLRSFGSKGSGIGGLNEPVAIAYGGGSNLLVSDRGNKRIQSLAVLYKPEAPQQLAAQGKVHSIELQWAQATSPFIKQYRIYRSKNEKEGFVQVGSNAANQFVDTELDAEVRYYYRVGSETHFGYEGATSAVVSGIPAKFVPPALAAIQVETTPWQVKMSWAAADAKYFGAYRIYQKEGDNYTRIGEVAQPEFIKDALIPETKYTYYVATFSSDGTESEKVAVEATTQVFNRPPLEIDVVQLRDVFSNSYKIYERDGIGRIKLTNNTNKSMERLKVTFQLKDFMDFPTEAKLDKLLPGQSEEVALKAVFNNSILTLTEDSSVQALIEASYFENGKRITFNKNPTVNVYDKHRLTWDERGRFATFVTPKDTPLINLGRSVATQFKETKDEAQLAAALFDMLGVYGMTYIQDPSNPYQVSSGKVNTVDYIQFPRETLERKSGDCDDLVAFYSSALESMGINTRVVEVPGHMFMMFSTNIAADDDGYTMDNMYVIHEDQLWIPVETTLVGNAFIKAWEKGVAAYYKWKDKGLTILDVHAEWETYKPASLPAATTKQSEISRAEIEKKFPSDHMSVLKISSQTKTRRYLNTIKKNPSDVDAHLQMGIILAKAGDRKEAMKYFDKVLSLEPKNAAAMNNRGNIFMIEDKHVDAQKAYLAATQITPKDAHVWVNLARAYKATNDVKKAKAAFVKAQGLDPSVKEAHRALALELLNAL
;
A
#
# COMPACT_ATOMS: atom_id res chain seq x y z
N MET A 1 -50.97 -3.94 3.21
CA MET A 1 -51.58 -2.75 3.86
C MET A 1 -53.05 -2.70 3.47
N PRO A 2 -53.95 -2.22 4.36
CA PRO A 2 -55.40 -2.35 4.17
C PRO A 2 -55.86 -1.66 2.89
N LYS A 3 -56.57 -2.39 2.03
CA LYS A 3 -57.19 -1.84 0.81
C LYS A 3 -58.56 -1.19 1.10
N SER A 4 -59.15 -1.53 2.25
CA SER A 4 -60.40 -1.01 2.80
C SER A 4 -60.34 -1.07 4.32
N GLY A 5 -61.15 -0.26 5.01
CA GLY A 5 -61.21 -0.19 6.47
C GLY A 5 -60.82 1.18 7.04
N LYS A 6 -60.77 1.30 8.37
CA LYS A 6 -60.42 2.52 9.11
C LYS A 6 -59.24 2.24 10.05
N PRO A 7 -57.99 2.28 9.55
CA PRO A 7 -56.81 2.05 10.38
C PRO A 7 -56.62 3.20 11.38
N VAL A 8 -56.47 2.87 12.66
CA VAL A 8 -56.36 3.84 13.77
C VAL A 8 -55.02 3.80 14.49
N ALA A 9 -54.31 2.68 14.41
CA ALA A 9 -52.95 2.55 14.95
C ALA A 9 -52.17 1.50 14.15
N MET A 10 -50.84 1.61 14.17
CA MET A 10 -49.96 0.61 13.59
C MET A 10 -48.70 0.39 14.44
N SER A 11 -48.19 -0.83 14.42
CA SER A 11 -46.91 -1.21 15.03
C SER A 11 -46.10 -2.05 14.04
N VAL A 12 -44.81 -1.75 13.93
CA VAL A 12 -43.88 -2.54 13.12
C VAL A 12 -43.09 -3.43 14.08
N ALA A 13 -43.15 -4.73 13.85
CA ALA A 13 -42.44 -5.76 14.61
C ALA A 13 -41.38 -6.45 13.75
N GLU A 14 -40.57 -7.33 14.32
CA GLU A 14 -39.55 -8.08 13.56
C GLU A 14 -40.16 -9.00 12.49
N ASP A 15 -41.41 -9.44 12.68
CA ASP A 15 -42.11 -10.41 11.84
C ASP A 15 -43.16 -9.79 10.89
N GLY A 16 -43.39 -8.48 10.94
CA GLY A 16 -44.31 -7.79 10.03
C GLY A 16 -44.89 -6.48 10.56
N ILE A 17 -46.00 -6.07 9.96
CA ILE A 17 -46.71 -4.81 10.28
C ILE A 17 -48.09 -5.16 10.83
N TYR A 18 -48.38 -4.73 12.06
CA TYR A 18 -49.68 -4.88 12.71
C TYR A 18 -50.47 -3.59 12.58
N VAL A 19 -51.70 -3.68 12.09
CA VAL A 19 -52.60 -2.54 11.89
C VAL A 19 -53.89 -2.78 12.66
N ALA A 20 -54.25 -1.84 13.53
CA ALA A 20 -55.55 -1.83 14.20
C ALA A 20 -56.58 -1.15 13.30
N ASP A 21 -57.59 -1.91 12.85
CA ASP A 21 -58.68 -1.46 12.00
C ASP A 21 -59.95 -1.31 12.83
N GLU A 22 -60.33 -0.06 13.08
CA GLU A 22 -61.49 0.30 13.90
C GLU A 22 -62.81 -0.12 13.24
N SER A 23 -62.88 -0.08 11.90
CA SER A 23 -64.12 -0.41 11.19
C SER A 23 -64.47 -1.91 11.27
N ASN A 24 -63.43 -2.74 11.28
CA ASN A 24 -63.56 -4.20 11.31
C ASN A 24 -63.33 -4.78 12.72
N PHE A 25 -63.08 -3.94 13.72
CA PHE A 25 -62.72 -4.34 15.09
C PHE A 25 -61.66 -5.44 15.10
N SER A 26 -60.61 -5.29 14.30
CA SER A 26 -59.57 -6.32 14.13
C SER A 26 -58.17 -5.74 14.07
N ILE A 27 -57.21 -6.59 14.43
CA ILE A 27 -55.78 -6.39 14.24
C ILE A 27 -55.36 -7.22 13.03
N GLN A 28 -54.82 -6.56 12.02
CA GLN A 28 -54.40 -7.15 10.76
C GLN A 28 -52.87 -7.19 10.72
N LYS A 29 -52.30 -8.39 10.57
CA LYS A 29 -50.86 -8.60 10.41
C LYS A 29 -50.52 -8.73 8.93
N TYR A 30 -49.70 -7.82 8.45
CA TYR A 30 -49.15 -7.83 7.10
C TYR A 30 -47.70 -8.29 7.10
N ASN A 31 -47.30 -9.03 6.08
CA ASN A 31 -45.89 -9.22 5.78
C ASN A 31 -45.31 -7.91 5.21
N PHE A 32 -43.98 -7.79 5.18
CA PHE A 32 -43.31 -6.59 4.66
C PHE A 32 -43.54 -6.34 3.15
N ASP A 33 -44.00 -7.36 2.42
CA ASP A 33 -44.46 -7.25 1.02
C ASP A 33 -45.90 -6.72 0.87
N ALA A 34 -46.52 -6.31 1.99
CA ALA A 34 -47.89 -5.81 2.10
C ALA A 34 -49.01 -6.84 1.87
N SER A 35 -48.69 -8.13 1.74
CA SER A 35 -49.68 -9.23 1.79
C SER A 35 -50.25 -9.39 3.20
N LEU A 36 -51.57 -9.62 3.30
CA LEU A 36 -52.22 -9.89 4.59
C LEU A 36 -51.86 -11.32 5.00
N ALA A 37 -51.14 -11.47 6.12
CA ALA A 37 -50.75 -12.79 6.63
C ALA A 37 -51.90 -13.41 7.44
N TYR A 38 -52.45 -12.63 8.39
CA TYR A 38 -53.64 -13.02 9.16
C TYR A 38 -54.29 -11.78 9.77
N SER A 39 -55.50 -11.94 10.28
CA SER A 39 -56.20 -10.93 11.07
C SER A 39 -56.94 -11.59 12.22
N PHE A 40 -56.98 -10.95 13.37
CA PHE A 40 -57.72 -11.43 14.53
C PHE A 40 -58.47 -10.28 15.20
N GLY A 41 -59.54 -10.60 15.92
CA GLY A 41 -60.41 -9.58 16.51
C GLY A 41 -61.80 -9.56 15.89
N SER A 42 -62.79 -9.20 16.71
CA SER A 42 -64.14 -8.91 16.25
C SER A 42 -64.81 -7.90 17.18
N LYS A 43 -65.99 -7.40 16.83
CA LYS A 43 -66.74 -6.49 17.70
C LYS A 43 -67.37 -7.26 18.87
N GLY A 44 -67.25 -6.75 20.10
CA GLY A 44 -67.94 -7.32 21.26
C GLY A 44 -67.17 -7.19 22.57
N GLU A 45 -67.68 -7.83 23.63
CA GLU A 45 -67.15 -7.71 25.00
C GLU A 45 -66.28 -8.91 25.46
N GLY A 46 -66.20 -9.98 24.66
CA GLY A 46 -65.44 -11.19 24.97
C GLY A 46 -63.93 -11.13 24.70
N LYS A 47 -63.24 -12.27 24.90
CA LYS A 47 -61.80 -12.42 24.62
C LYS A 47 -61.53 -12.20 23.13
N ALA A 48 -60.50 -11.40 22.82
CA ALA A 48 -60.19 -10.95 21.45
C ALA A 48 -61.38 -10.23 20.75
N GLN A 49 -62.26 -9.58 21.52
CA GLN A 49 -63.28 -8.69 20.98
C GLN A 49 -63.05 -7.25 21.44
N PHE A 50 -63.30 -6.30 20.55
CA PHE A 50 -63.00 -4.88 20.75
C PHE A 50 -64.24 -4.00 20.58
N SER A 51 -64.26 -2.88 21.30
CA SER A 51 -65.33 -1.88 21.32
C SER A 51 -64.88 -0.51 20.81
N SER A 52 -63.60 -0.13 20.98
CA SER A 52 -62.96 0.97 20.24
C SER A 52 -61.43 0.88 20.29
N LEU A 53 -60.81 0.43 19.19
CA LEU A 53 -59.36 0.29 19.07
C LEU A 53 -58.68 1.68 19.09
N SER A 54 -57.65 1.85 19.92
CA SER A 54 -56.94 3.12 20.07
C SER A 54 -55.42 3.02 19.91
N GLY A 55 -54.85 1.82 20.03
CA GLY A 55 -53.41 1.61 19.95
C GLY A 55 -53.04 0.15 19.73
N VAL A 56 -51.91 -0.09 19.08
CA VAL A 56 -51.28 -1.40 18.98
C VAL A 56 -49.77 -1.25 19.18
N ALA A 57 -49.17 -2.14 19.96
CA ALA A 57 -47.72 -2.24 20.15
C ALA A 57 -47.31 -3.72 20.17
N VAL A 58 -46.10 -4.03 19.74
CA VAL A 58 -45.57 -5.40 19.74
C VAL A 58 -44.17 -5.39 20.32
N ASP A 59 -43.91 -6.27 21.28
CA ASP A 59 -42.58 -6.40 21.88
C ASP A 59 -41.68 -7.42 21.13
N LYS A 60 -40.43 -7.54 21.59
CA LYS A 60 -39.44 -8.48 20.99
C LYS A 60 -39.81 -9.95 21.16
N ALA A 61 -40.74 -10.29 22.05
CA ALA A 61 -41.22 -11.66 22.27
C ALA A 61 -42.49 -11.97 21.43
N GLN A 62 -42.84 -11.11 20.47
CA GLN A 62 -44.04 -11.20 19.63
C GLN A 62 -45.35 -11.16 20.44
N GLN A 63 -45.32 -10.52 21.61
CA GLN A 63 -46.53 -10.23 22.37
C GLN A 63 -47.17 -8.94 21.84
N VAL A 64 -48.44 -9.02 21.45
CA VAL A 64 -49.19 -7.92 20.84
C VAL A 64 -50.09 -7.27 21.89
N TYR A 65 -49.84 -6.00 22.18
CA TYR A 65 -50.61 -5.18 23.11
C TYR A 65 -51.60 -4.32 22.33
N VAL A 66 -52.88 -4.43 22.66
CA VAL A 66 -53.97 -3.72 21.96
C VAL A 66 -54.76 -2.89 22.95
N GLY A 67 -54.77 -1.58 22.75
CA GLY A 67 -55.57 -0.64 23.54
C GLY A 67 -57.01 -0.56 23.04
N ASP A 68 -57.96 -0.70 23.96
CA ASP A 68 -59.38 -0.43 23.72
C ASP A 68 -59.82 0.76 24.58
N SER A 69 -59.96 1.91 23.95
CA SER A 69 -60.28 3.17 24.66
C SER A 69 -61.66 3.16 25.30
N LYS A 70 -62.63 2.43 24.73
CA LYS A 70 -63.99 2.38 25.26
C LYS A 70 -64.11 1.42 26.44
N LYS A 71 -63.29 0.37 26.47
CA LYS A 71 -63.19 -0.55 27.61
C LYS A 71 -62.17 -0.12 28.66
N ALA A 72 -61.40 0.94 28.40
CA ALA A 72 -60.33 1.44 29.26
C ALA A 72 -59.30 0.36 29.66
N LEU A 73 -58.92 -0.51 28.72
CA LEU A 73 -57.99 -1.62 28.97
C LEU A 73 -57.02 -1.86 27.81
N VAL A 74 -55.90 -2.50 28.12
CA VAL A 74 -54.91 -2.99 27.14
C VAL A 74 -54.86 -4.50 27.25
N ASN A 75 -55.21 -5.20 26.17
CA ASN A 75 -55.12 -6.66 26.09
C ASN A 75 -53.76 -7.07 25.51
N ALA A 76 -53.13 -8.08 26.10
CA ALA A 76 -51.92 -8.70 25.55
C ALA A 76 -52.27 -10.05 24.91
N PHE A 77 -51.84 -10.24 23.67
CA PHE A 77 -52.04 -11.47 22.90
C PHE A 77 -50.68 -12.10 22.60
N VAL A 78 -50.58 -13.41 22.83
CA VAL A 78 -49.44 -14.20 22.35
C VAL A 78 -49.83 -14.78 21.00
N VAL A 79 -49.01 -14.54 20.00
CA VAL A 79 -49.17 -15.14 18.68
C VAL A 79 -48.33 -16.42 18.67
N GLU A 80 -48.95 -17.60 18.64
CA GLU A 80 -48.21 -18.84 18.48
C GLU A 80 -47.64 -18.94 17.06
N ALA A 81 -46.32 -18.94 16.96
CA ALA A 81 -45.58 -18.97 15.71
C ALA A 81 -45.78 -20.31 14.98
N GLY A 82 -46.62 -20.34 13.95
CA GLY A 82 -46.51 -21.35 12.91
C GLY A 82 -45.20 -21.15 12.15
N LYS A 83 -44.23 -22.06 12.32
CA LYS A 83 -42.91 -22.19 11.66
C LYS A 83 -42.14 -20.87 11.49
N ALA A 84 -40.91 -20.81 12.03
CA ALA A 84 -39.94 -19.79 11.67
C ALA A 84 -39.78 -19.74 10.13
N LEU A 85 -40.44 -18.79 9.49
CA LEU A 85 -40.13 -18.38 8.14
C LEU A 85 -38.81 -17.65 8.22
N GLU A 86 -37.89 -18.02 7.33
CA GLU A 86 -36.59 -17.39 7.20
C GLU A 86 -36.70 -15.87 7.23
N PRO A 87 -35.70 -15.15 7.77
CA PRO A 87 -35.59 -13.72 7.50
C PRO A 87 -35.51 -13.57 5.98
N LEU A 88 -36.65 -13.26 5.35
CA LEU A 88 -36.69 -12.87 3.95
C LEU A 88 -35.62 -11.78 3.80
N PRO A 89 -34.68 -11.89 2.84
CA PRO A 89 -33.71 -10.83 2.60
C PRO A 89 -34.52 -9.54 2.53
N ARG A 90 -34.15 -8.57 3.39
CA ARG A 90 -34.84 -7.28 3.47
C ARG A 90 -35.01 -6.76 2.05
N ALA A 91 -36.21 -6.92 1.49
CA ALA A 91 -36.53 -6.29 0.23
C ALA A 91 -36.36 -4.81 0.52
N VAL A 92 -35.41 -4.19 -0.17
CA VAL A 92 -35.17 -2.76 -0.06
C VAL A 92 -36.53 -2.10 -0.26
N GLY A 93 -37.08 -1.51 0.81
CA GLY A 93 -38.17 -0.56 0.66
C GLY A 93 -37.73 0.44 -0.41
N ARG A 94 -38.67 1.02 -1.17
CA ARG A 94 -38.39 1.85 -2.36
C ARG A 94 -37.30 2.94 -2.23
N ALA A 95 -36.77 3.20 -1.04
CA ALA A 95 -35.58 4.01 -0.81
C ALA A 95 -34.31 3.34 -1.36
N SER A 96 -33.67 3.97 -2.33
CA SER A 96 -32.37 3.57 -2.89
C SER A 96 -31.16 3.91 -2.02
N VAL A 97 -31.41 4.54 -0.87
CA VAL A 97 -30.43 4.95 0.13
C VAL A 97 -31.02 4.80 1.53
N LYS A 98 -30.15 4.52 2.52
CA LYS A 98 -30.46 4.56 3.95
C LYS A 98 -29.82 5.81 4.54
N TRP A 99 -30.60 6.62 5.26
CA TRP A 99 -30.05 7.69 6.08
C TRP A 99 -29.29 7.10 7.27
N LEU A 100 -28.08 7.63 7.52
CA LEU A 100 -27.23 7.18 8.62
C LEU A 100 -27.25 8.18 9.76
N GLU A 101 -26.86 9.42 9.48
CA GLU A 101 -26.73 10.48 10.49
C GLU A 101 -26.72 11.89 9.86
N ASN A 102 -26.94 12.89 10.70
CA ASN A 102 -26.73 14.30 10.36
C ASN A 102 -25.48 14.81 11.06
N ILE A 103 -24.57 15.40 10.29
CA ILE A 103 -23.39 16.09 10.80
C ILE A 103 -23.74 17.59 10.87
N PRO A 104 -23.69 18.23 12.04
CA PRO A 104 -24.08 19.63 12.22
C PRO A 104 -22.99 20.59 11.69
N ALA A 105 -22.82 20.61 10.38
CA ALA A 105 -21.81 21.38 9.66
C ALA A 105 -22.38 21.96 8.37
N GLU A 106 -21.97 23.18 8.03
CA GLU A 106 -22.26 23.81 6.75
C GLU A 106 -21.05 23.67 5.83
N ALA A 107 -21.22 23.02 4.67
CA ALA A 107 -20.14 22.77 3.71
C ALA A 107 -20.48 23.26 2.31
N GLU A 108 -19.60 24.02 1.68
CA GLU A 108 -19.75 24.45 0.28
C GLU A 108 -19.21 23.39 -0.69
N GLN A 109 -18.21 22.62 -0.28
CA GLN A 109 -17.65 21.50 -1.05
C GLN A 109 -17.17 20.40 -0.09
N LEU A 110 -17.16 19.15 -0.58
CA LEU A 110 -16.75 17.96 0.18
C LEU A 110 -15.71 17.15 -0.57
N ALA A 111 -14.71 16.62 0.13
CA ALA A 111 -13.75 15.66 -0.39
C ALA A 111 -13.45 14.57 0.66
N TRP A 112 -13.20 13.35 0.19
CA TRP A 112 -12.79 12.21 1.03
C TRP A 112 -11.33 11.86 0.75
N ASP A 113 -10.59 11.48 1.79
CA ASP A 113 -9.16 11.15 1.71
C ASP A 113 -8.86 9.72 1.25
N GLY A 114 -9.89 8.92 0.94
CA GLY A 114 -9.73 7.50 0.62
C GLY A 114 -9.62 6.58 1.84
N LYS A 115 -9.67 7.14 3.06
CA LYS A 115 -9.54 6.43 4.34
C LYS A 115 -10.77 6.70 5.21
N GLU A 116 -10.65 7.61 6.19
CA GLU A 116 -11.71 7.90 7.17
C GLU A 116 -12.00 9.39 7.33
N THR A 117 -11.26 10.28 6.65
CA THR A 117 -11.36 11.73 6.83
C THR A 117 -12.09 12.37 5.65
N PHE A 118 -13.04 13.24 5.96
CA PHE A 118 -13.61 14.17 4.98
C PHE A 118 -13.13 15.59 5.25
N TYR A 119 -12.86 16.31 4.17
CA TYR A 119 -12.57 17.73 4.19
C TYR A 119 -13.75 18.49 3.61
N ALA A 120 -14.26 19.45 4.35
CA ALA A 120 -15.40 20.27 3.97
C ALA A 120 -14.97 21.74 3.88
N VAL A 121 -15.18 22.38 2.74
CA VAL A 121 -15.00 23.84 2.65
C VAL A 121 -16.09 24.51 3.48
N SER A 122 -15.70 25.26 4.50
CA SER A 122 -16.62 25.99 5.38
C SER A 122 -17.44 27.04 4.62
N LYS A 123 -18.60 27.41 5.16
CA LYS A 123 -19.49 28.44 4.61
C LYS A 123 -18.80 29.78 4.33
N ASP A 124 -17.90 30.21 5.23
CA ASP A 124 -17.19 31.48 5.06
C ASP A 124 -16.06 31.40 4.01
N LYS A 125 -15.80 30.20 3.48
CA LYS A 125 -14.80 29.87 2.47
C LYS A 125 -13.36 30.15 2.95
N LYS A 126 -13.11 30.23 4.26
CA LYS A 126 -11.77 30.55 4.79
C LYS A 126 -11.05 29.35 5.40
N SER A 127 -11.77 28.26 5.68
CA SER A 127 -11.17 27.06 6.25
C SER A 127 -11.75 25.77 5.69
N LEU A 128 -10.99 24.68 5.83
CA LEU A 128 -11.46 23.31 5.64
C LEU A 128 -11.81 22.73 7.01
N GLN A 129 -13.05 22.31 7.21
CA GLN A 129 -13.47 21.51 8.36
C GLN A 129 -13.02 20.06 8.14
N VAL A 130 -12.40 19.47 9.15
CA VAL A 130 -11.96 18.07 9.14
C VAL A 130 -13.02 17.25 9.86
N ILE A 131 -13.63 16.31 9.14
CA ILE A 131 -14.73 15.50 9.63
C ILE A 131 -14.27 14.04 9.74
N ARG A 132 -14.41 13.46 10.92
CA ARG A 132 -14.10 12.04 11.21
C ARG A 132 -15.21 11.47 12.08
N LYS A 133 -15.62 10.23 11.79
CA LYS A 133 -16.64 9.49 12.57
C LYS A 133 -17.92 10.31 12.85
N GLY A 134 -18.44 10.99 11.82
CA GLY A 134 -19.69 11.74 11.92
C GLY A 134 -19.60 13.10 12.63
N ALA A 135 -18.40 13.57 13.01
CA ALA A 135 -18.22 14.82 13.72
C ALA A 135 -17.10 15.69 13.11
N VAL A 136 -17.22 17.01 13.24
CA VAL A 136 -16.13 17.94 12.93
C VAL A 136 -15.09 17.85 14.05
N THR A 137 -13.91 17.32 13.74
CA THR A 137 -12.83 17.09 14.71
C THR A 137 -11.74 18.15 14.67
N GLY A 138 -11.73 19.01 13.64
CA GLY A 138 -10.72 20.05 13.48
C GLY A 138 -11.01 20.99 12.33
N SER A 139 -10.12 21.97 12.14
CA SER A 139 -10.18 22.92 11.03
C SER A 139 -8.77 23.26 10.55
N ILE A 140 -8.59 23.30 9.24
CA ILE A 140 -7.36 23.73 8.56
C ILE A 140 -7.64 25.10 7.96
N LYS A 141 -6.79 26.10 8.25
CA LYS A 141 -6.99 27.48 7.80
C LYS A 141 -5.81 27.94 6.94
N PRO A 142 -5.89 27.80 5.61
CA PRO A 142 -4.88 28.31 4.70
C PRO A 142 -4.82 29.84 4.76
N ALA A 143 -3.62 30.41 4.77
CA ALA A 143 -3.44 31.86 4.78
C ALA A 143 -3.83 32.48 3.42
N ASP A 144 -4.52 33.62 3.44
CA ASP A 144 -4.81 34.44 2.27
C ASP A 144 -5.51 33.71 1.11
N MET A 145 -6.52 32.87 1.40
CA MET A 145 -7.31 32.15 0.40
C MET A 145 -8.82 32.26 0.64
N GLN A 146 -9.59 32.34 -0.44
CA GLN A 146 -11.04 32.13 -0.44
C GLN A 146 -11.38 30.83 -1.18
N LEU A 147 -11.52 29.76 -0.41
CA LEU A 147 -11.70 28.39 -0.86
C LEU A 147 -13.01 28.20 -1.63
N SER A 148 -12.93 27.55 -2.79
CA SER A 148 -14.08 27.28 -3.67
C SER A 148 -14.27 25.79 -3.94
N ALA A 149 -13.18 25.03 -3.97
CA ALA A 149 -13.22 23.58 -4.11
C ALA A 149 -12.09 22.94 -3.31
N VAL A 150 -12.26 21.66 -3.00
CA VAL A 150 -11.29 20.80 -2.33
C VAL A 150 -11.33 19.41 -2.95
N THR A 151 -10.18 18.75 -3.04
CA THR A 151 -10.05 17.33 -3.35
C THR A 151 -8.83 16.77 -2.63
N VAL A 152 -8.74 15.45 -2.51
CA VAL A 152 -7.57 14.76 -1.95
C VAL A 152 -7.03 13.80 -2.99
N ASP A 153 -5.70 13.70 -3.10
CA ASP A 153 -5.07 12.71 -3.99
C ASP A 153 -4.86 11.35 -3.28
N LYS A 154 -4.45 10.32 -4.03
CA LYS A 154 -4.21 8.97 -3.49
C LYS A 154 -3.13 8.91 -2.40
N THR A 155 -2.26 9.92 -2.31
CA THR A 155 -1.21 9.99 -1.27
C THR A 155 -1.74 10.62 0.02
N GLY A 156 -2.96 11.16 0.00
CA GLY A 156 -3.58 11.88 1.10
C GLY A 156 -3.33 13.39 1.08
N ALA A 157 -2.71 13.93 0.02
CA ALA A 157 -2.43 15.36 -0.06
C ALA A 157 -3.68 16.16 -0.41
N ILE A 158 -3.85 17.31 0.24
CA ILE A 158 -5.03 18.15 0.11
C ILE A 158 -4.80 19.18 -1.00
N TRP A 159 -5.72 19.25 -1.95
CA TRP A 159 -5.72 20.20 -3.06
C TRP A 159 -6.93 21.12 -2.98
N VAL A 160 -6.72 22.42 -3.14
CA VAL A 160 -7.77 23.44 -3.03
C VAL A 160 -7.74 24.42 -4.19
N LEU A 161 -8.90 25.04 -4.46
CA LEU A 161 -9.01 26.21 -5.34
C LEU A 161 -9.32 27.46 -4.53
N ASP A 162 -8.54 28.51 -4.77
CA ASP A 162 -8.76 29.86 -4.25
C ASP A 162 -9.42 30.72 -5.33
N SER A 163 -10.69 31.04 -5.11
CA SER A 163 -11.51 31.80 -6.04
C SER A 163 -11.09 33.27 -6.17
N GLN A 164 -10.56 33.89 -5.10
CA GLN A 164 -10.09 35.27 -5.13
C GLN A 164 -8.71 35.38 -5.76
N GLY A 165 -7.79 34.52 -5.32
CA GLY A 165 -6.45 34.43 -5.89
C GLY A 165 -6.44 33.88 -7.32
N ARG A 166 -7.56 33.29 -7.78
CA ARG A 166 -7.72 32.63 -9.07
C ARG A 166 -6.58 31.64 -9.31
N ARG A 167 -6.39 30.76 -8.33
CA ARG A 167 -5.25 29.82 -8.25
C ARG A 167 -5.66 28.51 -7.59
N GLY A 168 -4.97 27.42 -7.93
CA GLY A 168 -4.99 26.17 -7.19
C GLY A 168 -3.79 26.05 -6.27
N ALA A 169 -3.93 25.27 -5.20
CA ALA A 169 -2.85 25.02 -4.26
C ALA A 169 -2.87 23.59 -3.70
N LYS A 170 -1.67 23.05 -3.44
CA LYS A 170 -1.44 21.83 -2.66
C LYS A 170 -1.09 22.24 -1.24
N LEU A 171 -1.75 21.65 -0.26
CA LEU A 171 -1.57 21.93 1.16
C LEU A 171 -0.99 20.71 1.88
N ASP A 172 -0.23 20.94 2.94
CA ASP A 172 0.03 19.92 3.96
C ASP A 172 -1.13 19.82 4.97
N GLU A 173 -1.02 18.87 5.92
CA GLU A 173 -2.03 18.65 6.97
C GLU A 173 -2.22 19.86 7.90
N ALA A 174 -1.23 20.76 7.98
CA ALA A 174 -1.32 21.99 8.76
C ALA A 174 -1.95 23.15 7.98
N GLY A 175 -2.21 22.98 6.68
CA GLY A 175 -2.76 24.01 5.80
C GLY A 175 -1.71 24.94 5.20
N LYS A 176 -0.42 24.60 5.29
CA LYS A 176 0.64 25.35 4.63
C LYS A 176 0.63 25.04 3.15
N VAL A 177 0.75 26.08 2.34
CA VAL A 177 0.86 25.96 0.88
C VAL A 177 2.22 25.37 0.52
N LEU A 178 2.20 24.16 -0.04
CA LEU A 178 3.38 23.48 -0.58
C LEU A 178 3.63 23.90 -2.03
N ILE A 179 2.54 24.01 -2.79
CA ILE A 179 2.54 24.32 -4.23
C ILE A 179 1.37 25.26 -4.49
N SER A 180 1.57 26.26 -5.33
CA SER A 180 0.52 27.15 -5.82
C SER A 180 0.67 27.29 -7.33
N PHE A 181 -0.45 27.28 -8.05
CA PHE A 181 -0.45 27.39 -9.50
C PHE A 181 -1.66 28.15 -10.03
N GLY A 182 -1.46 28.79 -11.16
CA GLY A 182 -2.44 29.61 -11.84
C GLY A 182 -2.62 31.03 -11.30
N SER A 183 -3.23 31.86 -12.14
CA SER A 183 -3.42 33.29 -11.92
C SER A 183 -4.67 33.78 -12.64
N GLY A 184 -5.08 35.02 -12.39
CA GLY A 184 -6.30 35.56 -13.00
C GLY A 184 -6.19 35.80 -14.51
N GLY A 185 -7.04 35.15 -15.31
CA GLY A 185 -7.09 35.36 -16.76
C GLY A 185 -7.75 34.22 -17.55
N SER A 186 -7.58 34.24 -18.87
CA SER A 186 -8.16 33.24 -19.80
C SER A 186 -7.14 32.43 -20.60
N GLY A 187 -5.85 32.66 -20.37
CA GLY A 187 -4.77 31.90 -20.99
C GLY A 187 -4.52 30.54 -20.34
N ALA A 188 -3.56 29.81 -20.90
CA ALA A 188 -3.04 28.56 -20.31
C ALA A 188 -2.56 28.79 -18.87
N GLY A 189 -3.00 27.95 -17.95
CA GLY A 189 -2.71 28.09 -16.53
C GLY A 189 -3.47 29.22 -15.83
N GLN A 190 -4.26 30.04 -16.53
CA GLN A 190 -4.99 31.15 -15.93
C GLN A 190 -6.47 30.79 -15.71
N PHE A 191 -7.04 31.32 -14.62
CA PHE A 191 -8.42 31.08 -14.25
C PHE A 191 -9.24 32.38 -14.18
N ARG A 192 -10.51 32.34 -14.61
CA ARG A 192 -11.49 33.41 -14.38
C ARG A 192 -12.48 33.04 -13.29
N ASP A 193 -13.02 31.84 -13.36
CA ASP A 193 -14.02 31.32 -12.42
C ASP A 193 -13.78 29.81 -12.22
N PRO A 194 -12.71 29.43 -11.50
CA PRO A 194 -12.38 28.03 -11.28
C PRO A 194 -13.37 27.43 -10.27
N THR A 195 -14.16 26.45 -10.69
CA THR A 195 -15.32 25.92 -9.93
C THR A 195 -15.08 24.56 -9.31
N ALA A 196 -14.29 23.70 -9.96
CA ALA A 196 -14.02 22.34 -9.47
C ALA A 196 -12.58 21.93 -9.73
N ILE A 197 -12.05 21.12 -8.81
CA ILE A 197 -10.73 20.50 -8.91
C ILE A 197 -10.86 19.00 -8.67
N ALA A 198 -10.17 18.20 -9.47
CA ALA A 198 -10.11 16.74 -9.32
C ALA A 198 -8.67 16.26 -9.60
N VAL A 199 -8.24 15.18 -8.97
CA VAL A 199 -6.92 14.58 -9.19
C VAL A 199 -7.09 13.15 -9.71
N SER A 200 -6.40 12.82 -10.81
CA SER A 200 -6.43 11.48 -11.39
C SER A 200 -5.61 10.48 -10.55
N ALA A 201 -5.78 9.18 -10.81
CA ALA A 201 -4.96 8.14 -10.19
C ALA A 201 -3.44 8.26 -10.48
N SER A 202 -3.07 8.92 -11.59
CA SER A 202 -1.67 9.22 -11.93
C SER A 202 -1.13 10.50 -11.27
N GLY A 203 -1.96 11.28 -10.57
CA GLY A 203 -1.55 12.52 -9.92
C GLY A 203 -1.64 13.77 -10.80
N MET A 204 -2.33 13.70 -11.95
CA MET A 204 -2.67 14.88 -12.74
C MET A 204 -3.84 15.64 -12.12
N VAL A 205 -3.78 16.96 -12.12
CA VAL A 205 -4.76 17.85 -11.50
C VAL A 205 -5.62 18.51 -12.57
N PHE A 206 -6.93 18.35 -12.51
CA PHE A 206 -7.89 18.89 -13.46
C PHE A 206 -8.66 20.02 -12.78
N VAL A 207 -8.75 21.18 -13.42
CA VAL A 207 -9.44 22.37 -12.92
C VAL A 207 -10.49 22.80 -13.93
N ALA A 208 -11.76 22.74 -13.55
CA ALA A 208 -12.86 23.28 -14.32
C ALA A 208 -12.91 24.79 -14.14
N ASP A 209 -12.98 25.52 -15.24
CA ASP A 209 -13.19 26.96 -15.24
C ASP A 209 -14.47 27.29 -16.01
N ARG A 210 -15.47 27.74 -15.25
CA ARG A 210 -16.81 28.00 -15.76
C ARG A 210 -16.82 29.16 -16.76
N SER A 211 -16.09 30.23 -16.45
CA SER A 211 -16.07 31.44 -17.28
C SER A 211 -15.20 31.25 -18.53
N ASN A 212 -14.10 30.52 -18.41
CA ASN A 212 -13.27 30.15 -19.57
C ASN A 212 -13.84 28.98 -20.37
N ARG A 213 -14.89 28.33 -19.87
CA ARG A 213 -15.61 27.22 -20.52
C ARG A 213 -14.68 26.07 -20.90
N ASN A 214 -13.73 25.75 -20.03
CA ASN A 214 -12.75 24.71 -20.25
C ASN A 214 -12.48 23.92 -18.98
N VAL A 215 -11.79 22.80 -19.13
CA VAL A 215 -11.14 22.10 -18.02
C VAL A 215 -9.65 22.07 -18.31
N GLN A 216 -8.86 22.73 -17.49
CA GLN A 216 -7.41 22.78 -17.61
C GLN A 216 -6.77 21.64 -16.81
N ILE A 217 -5.74 21.01 -17.39
CA ILE A 217 -5.05 19.85 -16.86
C ILE A 217 -3.64 20.28 -16.48
N PHE A 218 -3.22 19.94 -15.27
CA PHE A 218 -1.93 20.26 -14.67
C PHE A 218 -1.27 18.99 -14.15
N ARG A 219 0.03 19.03 -13.89
CA ARG A 219 0.70 18.00 -13.09
C ARG A 219 0.55 18.24 -11.59
N GLY A 220 0.92 17.24 -10.81
CA GLY A 220 1.03 17.31 -9.37
C GLY A 220 2.07 18.32 -8.83
N ASP A 221 2.83 19.00 -9.70
CA ASP A 221 3.70 20.13 -9.36
C ASP A 221 3.10 21.50 -9.74
N GLY A 222 1.89 21.53 -10.30
CA GLY A 222 1.19 22.76 -10.69
C GLY A 222 1.49 23.27 -12.11
N VAL A 223 2.29 22.55 -12.91
CA VAL A 223 2.57 22.95 -14.31
C VAL A 223 1.38 22.63 -15.21
N PHE A 224 0.91 23.61 -15.99
CA PHE A 224 -0.15 23.43 -16.99
C PHE A 224 0.32 22.50 -18.12
N LEU A 225 -0.51 21.51 -18.45
CA LEU A 225 -0.26 20.54 -19.52
C LEU A 225 -1.14 20.78 -20.74
N ASN A 226 -2.46 20.81 -20.55
CA ASN A 226 -3.43 20.84 -21.64
C ASN A 226 -4.79 21.38 -21.15
N ALA A 227 -5.74 21.58 -22.05
CA ALA A 227 -7.12 21.89 -21.70
C ALA A 227 -8.12 21.12 -22.56
N LEU A 228 -9.20 20.64 -21.92
CA LEU A 228 -10.40 20.19 -22.60
C LEU A 228 -11.24 21.43 -22.93
N ASN A 229 -11.38 21.74 -24.21
CA ASN A 229 -12.10 22.89 -24.73
C ASN A 229 -12.92 22.50 -25.98
N GLY A 230 -13.70 23.44 -26.52
CA GLY A 230 -14.66 23.18 -27.60
C GLY A 230 -14.12 22.60 -28.92
N GLU A 231 -12.80 22.47 -29.09
CA GLU A 231 -12.18 21.83 -30.27
C GLU A 231 -11.90 20.32 -30.07
N ASN A 232 -11.62 19.88 -28.82
CA ASN A 232 -11.27 18.49 -28.49
C ASN A 232 -12.28 17.79 -27.54
N ALA A 233 -13.19 18.55 -26.98
CA ALA A 233 -14.22 18.14 -26.04
C ALA A 233 -15.50 18.86 -26.46
N GLY A 234 -16.49 18.13 -27.00
CA GLY A 234 -17.71 18.74 -27.55
C GLY A 234 -18.18 19.93 -26.71
N LYS A 235 -18.12 21.15 -27.27
CA LYS A 235 -18.26 22.48 -26.63
C LYS A 235 -18.71 22.51 -25.15
N LEU A 236 -17.79 22.48 -24.19
CA LEU A 236 -18.08 22.86 -22.80
C LEU A 236 -18.66 24.28 -22.74
N SER A 237 -19.63 24.50 -21.86
CA SER A 237 -20.36 25.76 -21.72
C SER A 237 -20.32 26.33 -20.31
N ALA A 238 -20.50 25.50 -19.28
CA ALA A 238 -20.40 25.90 -17.88
C ALA A 238 -20.05 24.68 -17.01
N PRO A 239 -18.79 24.21 -17.02
CA PRO A 239 -18.37 23.11 -16.15
C PRO A 239 -18.40 23.55 -14.68
N VAL A 240 -19.11 22.80 -13.83
CA VAL A 240 -19.33 23.15 -12.41
C VAL A 240 -18.87 22.08 -11.42
N SER A 241 -18.76 20.83 -11.85
CA SER A 241 -18.31 19.71 -11.00
C SER A 241 -17.60 18.66 -11.83
N MET A 242 -16.65 17.96 -11.22
CA MET A 242 -15.90 16.88 -11.87
C MET A 242 -15.59 15.77 -10.88
N ALA A 243 -15.54 14.53 -11.36
CA ALA A 243 -15.07 13.38 -10.56
C ALA A 243 -14.49 12.29 -11.47
N PHE A 244 -13.55 11.52 -10.93
CA PHE A 244 -13.05 10.29 -11.54
C PHE A 244 -13.79 9.08 -11.00
N ASP A 245 -14.05 8.08 -11.84
CA ASP A 245 -14.48 6.75 -11.40
C ASP A 245 -13.27 5.85 -11.03
N GLN A 246 -13.55 4.62 -10.59
CA GLN A 246 -12.53 3.63 -10.21
C GLN A 246 -11.68 3.13 -11.41
N ARG A 247 -12.14 3.36 -12.63
CA ARG A 247 -11.45 3.03 -13.89
C ARG A 247 -10.68 4.25 -14.43
N ASN A 248 -10.62 5.34 -13.66
CA ASN A 248 -9.98 6.60 -13.98
C ASN A 248 -10.59 7.34 -15.19
N ASN A 249 -11.89 7.12 -15.46
CA ASN A 249 -12.65 7.95 -16.39
C ASN A 249 -13.11 9.23 -15.69
N LEU A 250 -12.95 10.37 -16.37
CA LEU A 250 -13.35 11.68 -15.91
C LEU A 250 -14.79 11.99 -16.34
N TYR A 251 -15.63 12.37 -15.37
CA TYR A 251 -16.98 12.86 -15.61
C TYR A 251 -17.03 14.36 -15.28
N ILE A 252 -17.55 15.17 -16.22
CA ILE A 252 -17.66 16.62 -16.11
C ILE A 252 -19.14 16.99 -16.17
N LEU A 253 -19.63 17.68 -15.14
CA LEU A 253 -20.99 18.22 -15.09
C LEU A 253 -21.02 19.60 -15.74
N ASP A 254 -21.81 19.75 -16.80
CA ASP A 254 -22.04 21.04 -17.44
C ASP A 254 -23.44 21.58 -17.07
N GLU A 255 -23.47 22.68 -16.31
CA GLU A 255 -24.68 23.30 -15.79
C GLU A 255 -25.57 23.85 -16.92
N SER A 256 -24.98 24.59 -17.86
CA SER A 256 -25.71 25.26 -18.95
C SER A 256 -26.28 24.26 -19.94
N ARG A 257 -25.54 23.19 -20.24
CA ARG A 257 -25.98 22.13 -21.14
C ARG A 257 -26.90 21.11 -20.47
N LYS A 258 -26.91 21.07 -19.14
CA LYS A 258 -27.64 20.09 -18.32
C LYS A 258 -27.28 18.66 -18.70
N THR A 259 -25.98 18.43 -18.88
CA THR A 259 -25.43 17.13 -19.28
C THR A 259 -24.17 16.79 -18.51
N VAL A 260 -23.81 15.51 -18.53
CA VAL A 260 -22.54 15.00 -18.04
C VAL A 260 -21.74 14.52 -19.24
N LEU A 261 -20.53 15.02 -19.38
CA LEU A 261 -19.57 14.58 -20.39
C LEU A 261 -18.59 13.60 -19.76
N ALA A 262 -18.34 12.48 -20.42
CA ALA A 262 -17.43 11.43 -19.96
C ALA A 262 -16.18 11.38 -20.84
N TYR A 263 -15.01 11.29 -20.22
CA TYR A 263 -13.71 11.21 -20.88
C TYR A 263 -12.89 10.06 -20.29
N SER A 264 -12.07 9.41 -21.10
CA SER A 264 -11.06 8.47 -20.60
C SER A 264 -9.93 9.23 -19.89
N SER A 265 -9.11 8.51 -19.15
CA SER A 265 -7.90 9.07 -18.53
C SER A 265 -6.93 9.69 -19.53
N GLY A 266 -6.96 9.26 -20.80
CA GLY A 266 -6.18 9.83 -21.91
C GLY A 266 -6.84 11.02 -22.61
N GLY A 267 -7.98 11.52 -22.10
CA GLY A 267 -8.70 12.67 -22.65
C GLY A 267 -9.59 12.37 -23.86
N GLN A 268 -9.83 11.10 -24.20
CA GLN A 268 -10.75 10.73 -25.28
C GLN A 268 -12.20 10.83 -24.79
N SER A 269 -13.07 11.45 -25.59
CA SER A 269 -14.50 11.51 -25.28
C SER A 269 -15.12 10.11 -25.30
N LEU A 270 -15.68 9.66 -24.19
CA LEU A 270 -16.41 8.40 -24.04
C LEU A 270 -17.92 8.55 -24.31
N GLY A 271 -18.41 9.79 -24.27
CA GLY A 271 -19.80 10.11 -24.59
C GLY A 271 -20.37 11.23 -23.71
N GLU A 272 -21.63 11.55 -23.92
CA GLU A 272 -22.39 12.54 -23.18
C GLU A 272 -23.78 11.98 -22.84
N PHE A 273 -24.29 12.30 -21.66
CA PHE A 273 -25.63 11.92 -21.25
C PHE A 273 -26.29 12.99 -20.38
N GLY A 274 -27.56 12.79 -20.03
CA GLY A 274 -28.40 13.79 -19.35
C GLY A 274 -29.59 14.26 -20.20
N LYS A 275 -29.84 13.63 -21.34
CA LYS A 275 -31.06 13.77 -22.15
C LYS A 275 -31.68 12.39 -22.39
N ASN A 276 -33.01 12.33 -22.53
CA ASN A 276 -33.72 11.11 -22.91
C ASN A 276 -33.61 10.86 -24.44
N LYS A 277 -34.24 9.79 -24.93
CA LYS A 277 -34.19 9.41 -26.36
C LYS A 277 -34.84 10.46 -27.26
N GLU A 278 -35.78 11.23 -26.73
CA GLU A 278 -36.49 12.33 -27.40
C GLU A 278 -35.73 13.67 -27.31
N GLY A 279 -34.55 13.70 -26.67
CA GLY A 279 -33.71 14.89 -26.52
C GLY A 279 -34.10 15.84 -25.38
N ALA A 280 -35.15 15.53 -24.61
CA ALA A 280 -35.53 16.28 -23.43
C ALA A 280 -34.53 16.05 -22.28
N SER A 281 -34.19 17.11 -21.55
CA SER A 281 -33.19 17.03 -20.48
C SER A 281 -33.71 16.24 -19.29
N LEU A 282 -32.91 15.28 -18.82
CA LEU A 282 -33.10 14.53 -17.60
C LEU A 282 -32.59 15.28 -16.37
N LEU A 283 -31.85 16.39 -16.55
CA LEU A 283 -31.31 17.24 -15.50
C LEU A 283 -32.01 18.62 -15.54
N SER A 284 -32.28 19.22 -14.38
CA SER A 284 -33.03 20.49 -14.31
C SER A 284 -32.14 21.66 -13.86
N SER A 285 -31.49 21.49 -12.71
CA SER A 285 -30.56 22.41 -12.04
C SER A 285 -29.45 21.58 -11.38
N PRO A 286 -28.57 20.96 -12.17
CA PRO A 286 -27.51 20.10 -11.63
C PRO A 286 -26.35 20.94 -11.08
N VAL A 287 -25.83 20.57 -9.90
CA VAL A 287 -24.83 21.38 -9.18
C VAL A 287 -23.54 20.65 -8.83
N ALA A 288 -23.63 19.36 -8.50
CA ALA A 288 -22.48 18.54 -8.11
C ALA A 288 -22.63 17.12 -8.64
N LEU A 289 -21.50 16.45 -8.89
CA LEU A 289 -21.48 15.03 -9.19
C LEU A 289 -20.38 14.28 -8.45
N VAL A 290 -20.57 12.98 -8.30
CA VAL A 290 -19.52 12.03 -7.92
C VAL A 290 -19.69 10.75 -8.73
N ALA A 291 -18.58 10.06 -9.04
CA ALA A 291 -18.59 8.77 -9.71
C ALA A 291 -18.05 7.70 -8.76
N ALA A 292 -18.81 6.63 -8.51
CA ALA A 292 -18.43 5.55 -7.61
C ALA A 292 -19.18 4.27 -7.95
N ASN A 293 -18.54 3.11 -7.76
CA ASN A 293 -19.15 1.77 -7.94
C ASN A 293 -19.89 1.59 -9.28
N ASP A 294 -19.26 2.02 -10.38
CA ASP A 294 -19.85 2.02 -11.73
C ASP A 294 -21.16 2.82 -11.84
N GLU A 295 -21.33 3.87 -11.05
CA GLU A 295 -22.46 4.80 -11.12
C GLU A 295 -21.99 6.25 -11.09
N VAL A 296 -22.75 7.13 -11.74
CA VAL A 296 -22.57 8.58 -11.69
C VAL A 296 -23.75 9.20 -10.98
N LEU A 297 -23.51 9.81 -9.83
CA LEU A 297 -24.52 10.42 -8.97
C LEU A 297 -24.46 11.94 -9.15
N VAL A 298 -25.58 12.54 -9.55
CA VAL A 298 -25.68 13.98 -9.83
C VAL A 298 -26.70 14.59 -8.88
N VAL A 299 -26.27 15.60 -8.12
CA VAL A 299 -27.17 16.44 -7.32
C VAL A 299 -27.91 17.38 -8.27
N ASP A 300 -29.22 17.24 -8.36
CA ASP A 300 -30.10 17.97 -9.27
C ASP A 300 -31.44 18.27 -8.60
N ASN A 301 -31.77 19.55 -8.45
CA ASN A 301 -33.06 20.04 -7.93
C ASN A 301 -33.50 19.41 -6.57
N ASN A 302 -32.66 19.48 -5.54
CA ASN A 302 -32.90 18.90 -4.21
C ASN A 302 -33.04 17.36 -4.19
N GLN A 303 -32.54 16.70 -5.23
CA GLN A 303 -32.49 15.25 -5.33
C GLN A 303 -31.10 14.83 -5.82
N VAL A 304 -30.79 13.55 -5.67
CA VAL A 304 -29.64 12.92 -6.31
C VAL A 304 -30.18 11.97 -7.37
N LYS A 305 -29.80 12.19 -8.62
CA LYS A 305 -30.11 11.33 -9.76
C LYS A 305 -28.91 10.43 -10.04
N VAL A 306 -29.15 9.13 -10.18
CA VAL A 306 -28.10 8.13 -10.35
C VAL A 306 -28.17 7.55 -11.76
N PHE A 307 -27.05 7.61 -12.47
CA PHE A 307 -26.90 7.14 -13.83
C PHE A 307 -25.92 5.98 -13.90
N SER A 308 -26.11 5.08 -14.87
CA SER A 308 -25.09 4.12 -15.27
C SER A 308 -23.92 4.85 -15.97
N PRO A 309 -22.75 4.20 -16.16
CA PRO A 309 -21.61 4.82 -16.85
C PRO A 309 -21.92 5.15 -18.32
N LYS A 310 -22.92 4.47 -18.89
CA LYS A 310 -23.45 4.71 -20.24
C LYS A 310 -24.55 5.77 -20.28
N GLY A 311 -24.89 6.38 -19.14
CA GLY A 311 -25.84 7.49 -19.05
C GLY A 311 -27.31 7.12 -18.91
N GLN A 312 -27.63 5.85 -18.63
CA GLN A 312 -29.01 5.44 -18.34
C GLN A 312 -29.39 5.88 -16.92
N LEU A 313 -30.49 6.64 -16.77
CA LEU A 313 -31.02 6.97 -15.45
C LEU A 313 -31.51 5.69 -14.76
N LEU A 314 -30.89 5.33 -13.63
CA LEU A 314 -31.20 4.13 -12.87
C LEU A 314 -32.25 4.40 -11.78
N ARG A 315 -32.05 5.50 -11.03
CA ARG A 315 -32.91 5.88 -9.89
C ARG A 315 -32.68 7.33 -9.48
N SER A 316 -33.52 7.81 -8.56
CA SER A 316 -33.31 9.07 -7.84
C SER A 316 -33.70 8.93 -6.37
N PHE A 317 -33.16 9.79 -5.52
CA PHE A 317 -33.53 9.90 -4.11
C PHE A 317 -33.36 11.32 -3.59
N GLY A 318 -33.93 11.58 -2.41
CA GLY A 318 -34.05 12.94 -1.88
C GLY A 318 -35.26 13.67 -2.43
N SER A 319 -35.71 14.66 -1.69
CA SER A 319 -36.76 15.59 -2.11
C SER A 319 -36.63 16.87 -1.31
N LYS A 320 -37.20 17.98 -1.79
CA LYS A 320 -37.16 19.24 -1.05
C LYS A 320 -37.78 19.08 0.33
N GLY A 321 -37.02 19.33 1.40
CA GLY A 321 -37.53 19.24 2.78
C GLY A 321 -36.44 19.28 3.84
N SER A 322 -36.85 19.36 5.11
CA SER A 322 -35.96 19.41 6.29
C SER A 322 -35.93 18.10 7.10
N GLY A 323 -36.85 17.18 6.82
CA GLY A 323 -36.92 15.86 7.47
C GLY A 323 -35.76 14.93 7.09
N ILE A 324 -35.76 13.72 7.67
CA ILE A 324 -34.78 12.67 7.36
C ILE A 324 -34.83 12.34 5.85
N GLY A 325 -33.68 12.41 5.17
CA GLY A 325 -33.57 12.17 3.72
C GLY A 325 -34.14 13.29 2.83
N GLY A 326 -34.71 14.35 3.40
CA GLY A 326 -35.06 15.58 2.67
C GLY A 326 -33.84 16.47 2.49
N LEU A 327 -33.67 17.06 1.32
CA LEU A 327 -32.57 17.97 0.96
C LEU A 327 -33.12 19.37 0.72
N ASN A 328 -32.41 20.42 1.10
CA ASN A 328 -32.76 21.79 0.83
C ASN A 328 -31.50 22.57 0.41
N GLU A 329 -31.46 22.99 -0.85
CA GLU A 329 -30.27 23.59 -1.48
C GLU A 329 -29.01 22.74 -1.30
N PRO A 330 -29.00 21.46 -1.71
CA PRO A 330 -27.78 20.68 -1.64
C PRO A 330 -26.77 21.20 -2.65
N VAL A 331 -25.50 21.34 -2.24
CA VAL A 331 -24.45 21.98 -3.06
C VAL A 331 -23.26 21.09 -3.35
N ALA A 332 -23.07 20.01 -2.58
CA ALA A 332 -21.93 19.12 -2.70
C ALA A 332 -22.32 17.67 -2.42
N ILE A 333 -21.62 16.74 -3.06
CA ILE A 333 -21.72 15.30 -2.81
C ILE A 333 -20.31 14.70 -2.82
N ALA A 334 -20.02 13.82 -1.88
CA ALA A 334 -18.75 13.09 -1.82
C ALA A 334 -18.99 11.60 -1.52
N TYR A 335 -18.17 10.75 -2.14
CA TYR A 335 -18.17 9.31 -1.87
C TYR A 335 -17.19 8.98 -0.74
N GLY A 336 -17.66 8.17 0.21
CA GLY A 336 -16.97 7.85 1.45
C GLY A 336 -16.43 6.43 1.56
N GLY A 337 -16.37 5.69 0.45
CA GLY A 337 -16.02 4.27 0.43
C GLY A 337 -17.19 3.32 0.70
N GLY A 338 -17.10 2.09 0.17
CA GLY A 338 -18.13 1.05 0.26
C GLY A 338 -19.47 1.46 -0.36
N SER A 339 -20.39 1.98 0.46
CA SER A 339 -21.65 2.55 0.00
C SER A 339 -21.96 3.92 0.62
N ASN A 340 -21.02 4.49 1.37
CA ASN A 340 -21.23 5.75 2.08
C ASN A 340 -21.17 6.96 1.14
N LEU A 341 -22.08 7.90 1.33
CA LEU A 341 -22.21 9.15 0.60
C LEU A 341 -22.49 10.28 1.58
N LEU A 342 -21.78 11.39 1.42
CA LEU A 342 -22.09 12.63 2.14
C LEU A 342 -22.71 13.62 1.16
N VAL A 343 -23.84 14.21 1.53
CA VAL A 343 -24.49 15.28 0.78
C VAL A 343 -24.53 16.52 1.66
N SER A 344 -23.91 17.61 1.21
CA SER A 344 -24.05 18.89 1.89
C SER A 344 -25.45 19.44 1.64
N ASP A 345 -26.20 19.66 2.70
CA ASP A 345 -27.60 20.09 2.73
C ASP A 345 -27.64 21.52 3.33
N ARG A 346 -27.14 22.47 2.53
CA ARG A 346 -26.79 23.83 2.99
C ARG A 346 -27.98 24.58 3.57
N GLY A 347 -29.14 24.51 2.93
CA GLY A 347 -30.36 25.17 3.39
C GLY A 347 -30.84 24.68 4.75
N ASN A 348 -30.55 23.43 5.11
CA ASN A 348 -30.83 22.85 6.43
C ASN A 348 -29.62 22.91 7.38
N LYS A 349 -28.51 23.54 6.98
CA LYS A 349 -27.28 23.72 7.75
C LYS A 349 -26.67 22.43 8.30
N ARG A 350 -26.68 21.37 7.48
CA ARG A 350 -26.14 20.06 7.85
C ARG A 350 -25.45 19.38 6.68
N ILE A 351 -24.67 18.36 6.97
CA ILE A 351 -24.25 17.35 6.00
C ILE A 351 -25.01 16.07 6.34
N GLN A 352 -25.63 15.44 5.35
CA GLN A 352 -26.29 14.14 5.52
C GLN A 352 -25.36 13.02 5.09
N SER A 353 -25.15 12.06 5.99
CA SER A 353 -24.47 10.80 5.71
C SER A 353 -25.50 9.75 5.32
N LEU A 354 -25.33 9.15 4.14
CA LEU A 354 -26.25 8.21 3.51
C LEU A 354 -25.49 6.95 3.08
N ALA A 355 -26.10 5.78 3.19
CA ALA A 355 -25.61 4.54 2.59
C ALA A 355 -26.43 4.20 1.35
N VAL A 356 -25.77 4.01 0.20
CA VAL A 356 -26.40 3.50 -1.02
C VAL A 356 -26.76 2.04 -0.84
N LEU A 357 -28.02 1.71 -1.08
CA LEU A 357 -28.50 0.34 -0.98
C LEU A 357 -28.34 -0.34 -2.33
N TYR A 358 -27.13 -0.84 -2.59
CA TYR A 358 -26.89 -1.71 -3.75
C TYR A 358 -27.64 -3.02 -3.58
N LYS A 359 -28.24 -3.51 -4.67
CA LYS A 359 -28.86 -4.84 -4.70
C LYS A 359 -27.85 -5.81 -5.31
N PRO A 360 -27.24 -6.72 -4.53
CA PRO A 360 -26.34 -7.72 -5.06
C PRO A 360 -27.03 -8.64 -6.07
N GLU A 361 -26.31 -8.98 -7.13
CA GLU A 361 -26.73 -10.05 -8.03
C GLU A 361 -26.60 -11.42 -7.36
N ALA A 362 -27.44 -12.35 -7.78
CA ALA A 362 -27.38 -13.74 -7.31
C ALA A 362 -26.09 -14.40 -7.80
N PRO A 363 -25.33 -15.06 -6.91
CA PRO A 363 -24.19 -15.89 -7.31
C PRO A 363 -24.56 -16.89 -8.40
N GLN A 364 -23.71 -17.01 -9.41
CA GLN A 364 -23.91 -17.88 -10.57
C GLN A 364 -23.01 -19.11 -10.50
N GLN A 365 -23.37 -20.17 -11.23
CA GLN A 365 -22.57 -21.39 -11.36
C GLN A 365 -22.28 -22.08 -10.02
N LEU A 366 -23.24 -22.06 -9.09
CA LEU A 366 -23.11 -22.83 -7.86
C LEU A 366 -23.06 -24.33 -8.20
N ALA A 367 -22.09 -25.03 -7.63
CA ALA A 367 -21.95 -26.48 -7.70
C ALA A 367 -21.76 -27.05 -6.29
N ALA A 368 -22.21 -28.29 -6.08
CA ALA A 368 -22.03 -29.03 -4.83
C ALA A 368 -21.43 -30.41 -5.10
N GLN A 369 -20.36 -30.76 -4.39
CA GLN A 369 -19.72 -32.07 -4.48
C GLN A 369 -19.73 -32.75 -3.12
N GLY A 370 -20.31 -33.94 -3.05
CA GLY A 370 -20.28 -34.79 -1.85
C GLY A 370 -18.87 -35.33 -1.60
N LYS A 371 -18.40 -35.17 -0.36
CA LYS A 371 -17.17 -35.74 0.18
C LYS A 371 -17.49 -36.48 1.48
N VAL A 372 -16.48 -37.05 2.11
CA VAL A 372 -16.66 -37.75 3.40
C VAL A 372 -17.17 -36.77 4.45
N HIS A 373 -18.44 -36.93 4.88
CA HIS A 373 -19.11 -36.07 5.88
C HIS A 373 -19.02 -34.56 5.61
N SER A 374 -18.82 -34.17 4.35
CA SER A 374 -18.81 -32.77 3.95
C SER A 374 -19.33 -32.59 2.53
N ILE A 375 -19.73 -31.37 2.21
CA ILE A 375 -20.09 -30.95 0.87
C ILE A 375 -19.26 -29.72 0.52
N GLU A 376 -18.49 -29.82 -0.55
CA GLU A 376 -17.74 -28.70 -1.12
C GLU A 376 -18.64 -27.93 -2.09
N LEU A 377 -18.70 -26.62 -1.91
CA LEU A 377 -19.46 -25.66 -2.71
C LEU A 377 -18.50 -24.70 -3.41
N GLN A 378 -18.78 -24.41 -4.67
CA GLN A 378 -18.04 -23.41 -5.45
C GLN A 378 -18.99 -22.66 -6.38
N TRP A 379 -18.73 -21.38 -6.61
CA TRP A 379 -19.51 -20.52 -7.51
C TRP A 379 -18.62 -19.49 -8.21
N ALA A 380 -19.18 -18.72 -9.16
CA ALA A 380 -18.44 -17.67 -9.86
C ALA A 380 -18.14 -16.46 -8.95
N GLN A 381 -16.93 -15.90 -9.06
CA GLN A 381 -16.51 -14.72 -8.29
C GLN A 381 -17.29 -13.47 -8.73
N ALA A 382 -17.84 -12.71 -7.77
CA ALA A 382 -18.50 -11.44 -8.04
C ALA A 382 -17.50 -10.39 -8.55
N THR A 383 -17.90 -9.63 -9.56
CA THR A 383 -17.14 -8.52 -10.14
C THR A 383 -17.43 -7.17 -9.45
N SER A 384 -18.49 -7.11 -8.65
CA SER A 384 -18.95 -5.87 -8.01
C SER A 384 -18.15 -5.56 -6.73
N PRO A 385 -17.51 -4.39 -6.62
CA PRO A 385 -16.62 -4.06 -5.49
C PRO A 385 -17.35 -3.83 -4.16
N PHE A 386 -18.67 -3.68 -4.18
CA PHE A 386 -19.48 -3.47 -2.97
C PHE A 386 -19.87 -4.77 -2.25
N ILE A 387 -19.59 -5.94 -2.84
CA ILE A 387 -19.79 -7.24 -2.19
C ILE A 387 -18.69 -7.46 -1.16
N LYS A 388 -19.09 -7.68 0.09
CA LYS A 388 -18.18 -7.94 1.20
C LYS A 388 -17.93 -9.45 1.36
N GLN A 389 -19.00 -10.23 1.31
CA GLN A 389 -18.95 -11.68 1.54
C GLN A 389 -20.20 -12.35 0.95
N TYR A 390 -20.23 -13.68 1.02
CA TYR A 390 -21.35 -14.53 0.63
C TYR A 390 -21.94 -15.18 1.88
N ARG A 391 -23.27 -15.38 1.91
CA ARG A 391 -24.00 -16.14 2.92
C ARG A 391 -24.42 -17.48 2.32
N ILE A 392 -24.09 -18.55 3.02
CA ILE A 392 -24.32 -19.92 2.56
C ILE A 392 -25.47 -20.50 3.38
N TYR A 393 -26.44 -21.08 2.67
CA TYR A 393 -27.62 -21.66 3.25
C TYR A 393 -27.74 -23.14 2.90
N ARG A 394 -28.17 -23.94 3.88
CA ARG A 394 -28.39 -25.39 3.77
C ARG A 394 -29.82 -25.75 4.15
N SER A 395 -30.42 -26.71 3.45
CA SER A 395 -31.66 -27.38 3.86
C SER A 395 -31.57 -28.89 3.66
N LYS A 396 -32.38 -29.67 4.39
CA LYS A 396 -32.66 -31.08 4.07
C LYS A 396 -33.82 -31.24 3.07
N ASN A 397 -34.45 -30.14 2.65
CA ASN A 397 -35.54 -30.07 1.67
C ASN A 397 -35.20 -29.05 0.57
N GLU A 398 -35.48 -29.39 -0.69
CA GLU A 398 -35.12 -28.57 -1.85
C GLU A 398 -35.77 -27.18 -1.88
N LYS A 399 -36.98 -27.04 -1.33
CA LYS A 399 -37.82 -25.85 -1.51
C LYS A 399 -37.97 -24.99 -0.26
N GLU A 400 -37.81 -25.56 0.92
CA GLU A 400 -38.04 -24.87 2.20
C GLU A 400 -37.04 -25.28 3.28
N GLY A 401 -36.96 -24.51 4.36
CA GLY A 401 -36.16 -24.84 5.53
C GLY A 401 -34.66 -24.57 5.38
N PHE A 402 -34.27 -23.58 4.57
CA PHE A 402 -32.88 -23.20 4.44
C PHE A 402 -32.44 -22.44 5.70
N VAL A 403 -31.35 -22.90 6.31
CA VAL A 403 -30.69 -22.25 7.44
C VAL A 403 -29.32 -21.79 7.02
N GLN A 404 -28.89 -20.61 7.49
CA GLN A 404 -27.55 -20.13 7.21
C GLN A 404 -26.53 -20.99 7.96
N VAL A 405 -25.61 -21.61 7.22
CA VAL A 405 -24.55 -22.48 7.76
C VAL A 405 -23.19 -21.81 7.78
N GLY A 406 -23.02 -20.70 7.07
CA GLY A 406 -21.77 -19.97 7.08
C GLY A 406 -21.79 -18.69 6.26
N SER A 407 -20.65 -17.99 6.32
CA SER A 407 -20.34 -16.88 5.43
C SER A 407 -18.88 -16.95 5.00
N ASN A 408 -18.58 -16.57 3.77
CA ASN A 408 -17.20 -16.53 3.27
C ASN A 408 -17.00 -15.37 2.31
N ALA A 409 -15.83 -14.73 2.33
CA ALA A 409 -15.47 -13.70 1.36
C ALA A 409 -15.05 -14.28 0.00
N ALA A 410 -14.49 -15.50 0.00
CA ALA A 410 -14.12 -16.23 -1.21
C ALA A 410 -15.34 -16.92 -1.86
N ASN A 411 -15.24 -17.23 -3.16
CA ASN A 411 -16.28 -17.89 -3.95
C ASN A 411 -16.36 -19.43 -3.78
N GLN A 412 -16.01 -19.91 -2.59
CA GLN A 412 -16.02 -21.33 -2.23
C GLN A 412 -16.39 -21.51 -0.76
N PHE A 413 -16.98 -22.65 -0.41
CA PHE A 413 -17.31 -22.98 0.97
C PHE A 413 -17.34 -24.50 1.16
N VAL A 414 -16.87 -24.99 2.30
CA VAL A 414 -16.95 -26.41 2.64
C VAL A 414 -17.86 -26.54 3.86
N ASP A 415 -19.01 -27.18 3.68
CA ASP A 415 -19.89 -27.54 4.79
C ASP A 415 -19.46 -28.89 5.36
N THR A 416 -19.02 -28.92 6.61
CA THR A 416 -18.44 -30.10 7.28
C THR A 416 -19.37 -30.65 8.36
N GLU A 417 -19.04 -31.82 8.91
CA GLU A 417 -19.80 -32.45 10.02
C GLU A 417 -21.24 -32.81 9.61
N LEU A 418 -21.43 -33.17 8.34
CA LEU A 418 -22.74 -33.58 7.83
C LEU A 418 -22.96 -35.07 8.09
N ASP A 419 -24.19 -35.46 8.43
CA ASP A 419 -24.60 -36.86 8.47
C ASP A 419 -24.32 -37.53 7.10
N ALA A 420 -23.52 -38.59 7.10
CA ALA A 420 -23.27 -39.36 5.88
C ALA A 420 -24.57 -39.98 5.33
N GLU A 421 -24.63 -40.12 4.00
CA GLU A 421 -25.78 -40.65 3.25
C GLU A 421 -27.07 -39.80 3.32
N VAL A 422 -27.03 -38.62 3.95
CA VAL A 422 -28.14 -37.67 3.97
C VAL A 422 -28.00 -36.65 2.84
N ARG A 423 -29.08 -36.41 2.07
CA ARG A 423 -29.08 -35.38 1.02
C ARG A 423 -29.27 -33.98 1.62
N TYR A 424 -28.41 -33.05 1.23
CA TYR A 424 -28.49 -31.65 1.60
C TYR A 424 -28.58 -30.75 0.35
N TYR A 425 -29.37 -29.69 0.47
CA TYR A 425 -29.62 -28.68 -0.57
C TYR A 425 -28.98 -27.36 -0.16
N TYR A 426 -28.38 -26.66 -1.11
CA TYR A 426 -27.64 -25.41 -0.86
C TYR A 426 -28.05 -24.29 -1.80
N ARG A 427 -28.00 -23.07 -1.27
CA ARG A 427 -28.06 -21.83 -2.04
C ARG A 427 -27.13 -20.79 -1.40
N VAL A 428 -26.62 -19.88 -2.21
CA VAL A 428 -25.68 -18.85 -1.76
C VAL A 428 -26.22 -17.47 -2.11
N GLY A 429 -26.20 -16.54 -1.17
CA GLY A 429 -26.52 -15.12 -1.39
C GLY A 429 -25.30 -14.23 -1.26
N SER A 430 -25.24 -13.16 -2.04
CA SER A 430 -24.17 -12.15 -1.93
C SER A 430 -24.56 -11.09 -0.91
N GLU A 431 -23.64 -10.71 -0.03
CA GLU A 431 -23.83 -9.68 1.00
C GLU A 431 -22.93 -8.47 0.78
N THR A 432 -23.51 -7.27 0.92
CA THR A 432 -22.79 -6.00 0.88
C THR A 432 -22.10 -5.65 2.19
N HIS A 433 -21.25 -4.63 2.18
CA HIS A 433 -20.53 -4.11 3.36
C HIS A 433 -21.43 -3.66 4.53
N PHE A 434 -22.71 -3.37 4.27
CA PHE A 434 -23.69 -2.92 5.27
C PHE A 434 -24.65 -4.04 5.73
N GLY A 435 -24.38 -5.28 5.34
CA GLY A 435 -25.17 -6.44 5.75
C GLY A 435 -26.42 -6.69 4.90
N TYR A 436 -26.52 -6.07 3.72
CA TYR A 436 -27.62 -6.35 2.79
C TYR A 436 -27.30 -7.54 1.93
N GLU A 437 -28.17 -8.54 1.96
CA GLU A 437 -28.09 -9.72 1.11
C GLU A 437 -29.01 -9.59 -0.11
N GLY A 438 -28.49 -9.97 -1.28
CA GLY A 438 -29.23 -10.00 -2.54
C GLY A 438 -30.08 -11.26 -2.72
N ALA A 439 -30.47 -11.52 -3.96
CA ALA A 439 -31.11 -12.79 -4.30
C ALA A 439 -30.12 -13.94 -4.15
N THR A 440 -30.61 -15.11 -3.75
CA THR A 440 -29.79 -16.32 -3.68
C THR A 440 -29.62 -16.95 -5.06
N SER A 441 -28.55 -17.71 -5.24
CA SER A 441 -28.31 -18.58 -6.39
C SER A 441 -29.44 -19.59 -6.60
N ALA A 442 -29.40 -20.28 -7.74
CA ALA A 442 -30.14 -21.53 -7.92
C ALA A 442 -29.73 -22.56 -6.85
N VAL A 443 -30.67 -23.43 -6.48
CA VAL A 443 -30.44 -24.50 -5.51
C VAL A 443 -29.66 -25.64 -6.15
N VAL A 444 -28.66 -26.16 -5.44
CA VAL A 444 -27.95 -27.40 -5.79
C VAL A 444 -28.04 -28.39 -4.63
N SER A 445 -27.68 -29.66 -4.85
CA SER A 445 -27.66 -30.66 -3.78
C SER A 445 -26.42 -31.54 -3.81
N GLY A 446 -26.05 -32.09 -2.66
CA GLY A 446 -25.00 -33.09 -2.49
C GLY A 446 -25.37 -34.13 -1.44
N ILE A 447 -24.71 -35.29 -1.48
CA ILE A 447 -24.82 -36.36 -0.48
C ILE A 447 -23.42 -36.62 0.07
N PRO A 448 -23.16 -36.45 1.37
CA PRO A 448 -21.89 -36.80 1.98
C PRO A 448 -21.70 -38.32 2.02
N ALA A 449 -20.47 -38.78 1.80
CA ALA A 449 -20.12 -40.20 1.87
C ALA A 449 -19.74 -40.61 3.30
N LYS A 450 -19.92 -41.90 3.63
CA LYS A 450 -19.33 -42.53 4.82
C LYS A 450 -17.82 -42.62 4.67
N PHE A 451 -17.10 -42.55 5.78
CA PHE A 451 -15.69 -42.87 5.81
C PHE A 451 -15.50 -44.40 5.78
N VAL A 452 -14.66 -44.88 4.87
CA VAL A 452 -14.17 -46.26 4.88
C VAL A 452 -12.67 -46.18 5.13
N PRO A 453 -12.19 -46.63 6.32
CA PRO A 453 -10.77 -46.59 6.60
C PRO A 453 -10.01 -47.45 5.59
N PRO A 454 -8.92 -46.93 4.99
CA PRO A 454 -8.05 -47.76 4.18
C PRO A 454 -7.41 -48.86 5.04
N ALA A 455 -7.02 -49.98 4.40
CA ALA A 455 -6.18 -50.98 5.04
C ALA A 455 -4.92 -50.32 5.61
N LEU A 456 -4.51 -50.74 6.80
CA LEU A 456 -3.30 -50.19 7.43
C LEU A 456 -2.10 -50.45 6.51
N ALA A 457 -1.40 -49.37 6.16
CA ALA A 457 -0.11 -49.47 5.51
C ALA A 457 0.86 -50.26 6.40
N ALA A 458 1.94 -50.78 5.80
CA ALA A 458 2.91 -51.69 6.44
C ALA A 458 3.10 -51.39 7.94
N ILE A 459 2.59 -52.31 8.78
CA ILE A 459 2.68 -52.18 10.23
C ILE A 459 4.14 -52.34 10.62
N GLN A 460 4.70 -51.30 11.21
CA GLN A 460 6.06 -51.30 11.70
C GLN A 460 6.09 -52.03 13.04
N VAL A 461 6.98 -52.99 13.10
CA VAL A 461 7.24 -53.76 14.31
C VAL A 461 8.56 -53.29 14.85
N GLU A 462 8.51 -52.59 15.97
CA GLU A 462 9.68 -52.30 16.77
C GLU A 462 9.68 -53.22 17.97
N THR A 463 10.78 -53.95 18.09
CA THR A 463 10.98 -54.85 19.20
C THR A 463 12.10 -54.33 20.06
N THR A 464 11.88 -54.25 21.36
CA THR A 464 12.95 -54.17 22.34
C THR A 464 13.11 -55.57 22.95
N PRO A 465 14.04 -55.81 23.88
CA PRO A 465 14.05 -57.09 24.58
C PRO A 465 12.75 -57.34 25.38
N TRP A 466 11.97 -56.31 25.73
CA TRP A 466 10.86 -56.45 26.67
C TRP A 466 9.50 -56.11 26.09
N GLN A 467 9.47 -55.73 24.81
CA GLN A 467 8.31 -55.07 24.24
C GLN A 467 8.23 -55.34 22.74
N VAL A 468 7.01 -55.63 22.29
CA VAL A 468 6.62 -55.54 20.89
C VAL A 468 5.76 -54.30 20.80
N LYS A 469 6.32 -53.26 20.20
CA LYS A 469 5.57 -52.09 19.79
C LYS A 469 5.19 -52.31 18.33
N MET A 470 3.93 -52.58 18.10
CA MET A 470 3.36 -52.49 16.77
C MET A 470 2.90 -51.06 16.60
N SER A 471 3.48 -50.37 15.64
CA SER A 471 3.06 -49.02 15.28
C SER A 471 2.72 -49.00 13.80
N TRP A 472 1.68 -48.25 13.49
CA TRP A 472 1.27 -48.01 12.13
C TRP A 472 1.08 -46.51 11.95
N ALA A 473 0.95 -46.07 10.71
CA ALA A 473 0.55 -44.70 10.47
C ALA A 473 -0.82 -44.47 11.12
N ALA A 474 -0.97 -43.36 11.83
CA ALA A 474 -2.27 -42.97 12.34
C ALA A 474 -3.28 -42.88 11.20
N ALA A 475 -4.34 -43.66 11.30
CA ALA A 475 -5.57 -43.39 10.58
C ALA A 475 -6.02 -41.97 10.93
N ASP A 476 -6.58 -41.31 9.92
CA ASP A 476 -7.14 -39.98 10.05
C ASP A 476 -8.12 -39.96 11.22
N ALA A 477 -7.88 -39.06 12.19
CA ALA A 477 -8.69 -38.95 13.41
C ALA A 477 -10.16 -38.59 13.09
N LYS A 478 -10.38 -37.97 11.93
CA LYS A 478 -11.70 -37.61 11.43
C LYS A 478 -12.39 -38.91 11.00
N TYR A 479 -13.33 -39.37 11.81
CA TYR A 479 -14.08 -40.64 11.70
C TYR A 479 -13.32 -41.90 12.16
N PHE A 480 -12.21 -41.74 12.86
CA PHE A 480 -11.56 -42.86 13.54
C PHE A 480 -12.38 -43.29 14.76
N GLY A 481 -12.69 -44.58 14.84
CA GLY A 481 -13.30 -45.19 16.03
C GLY A 481 -12.24 -45.81 16.94
N ALA A 482 -11.57 -46.84 16.45
CA ALA A 482 -10.50 -47.53 17.17
C ALA A 482 -9.63 -48.38 16.23
N TYR A 483 -8.42 -48.71 16.65
CA TYR A 483 -7.71 -49.85 16.09
C TYR A 483 -8.05 -51.08 16.91
N ARG A 484 -8.40 -52.17 16.22
CA ARG A 484 -8.69 -53.44 16.86
C ARG A 484 -7.57 -54.42 16.57
N ILE A 485 -7.06 -55.00 17.65
CA ILE A 485 -6.00 -55.99 17.61
C ILE A 485 -6.62 -57.35 17.93
N TYR A 486 -6.29 -58.31 17.09
CA TYR A 486 -6.79 -59.66 17.17
C TYR A 486 -5.63 -60.64 17.25
N GLN A 487 -5.90 -61.77 17.88
CA GLN A 487 -5.07 -62.96 17.82
C GLN A 487 -5.91 -64.09 17.24
N LYS A 488 -5.29 -64.91 16.39
CA LYS A 488 -5.99 -65.98 15.68
C LYS A 488 -5.71 -67.32 16.36
N GLU A 489 -6.77 -68.05 16.69
CA GLU A 489 -6.72 -69.44 17.15
C GLU A 489 -7.63 -70.30 16.27
N GLY A 490 -7.06 -71.25 15.52
CA GLY A 490 -7.80 -71.96 14.47
C GLY A 490 -8.28 -70.99 13.38
N ASP A 491 -9.57 -70.96 13.08
CA ASP A 491 -10.17 -70.03 12.10
C ASP A 491 -10.80 -68.76 12.72
N ASN A 492 -10.76 -68.63 14.04
CA ASN A 492 -11.43 -67.54 14.75
C ASN A 492 -10.44 -66.42 15.11
N TYR A 493 -10.82 -65.18 14.83
CA TYR A 493 -10.11 -63.99 15.31
C TYR A 493 -10.70 -63.55 16.66
N THR A 494 -9.91 -63.68 17.72
CA THR A 494 -10.26 -63.20 19.05
C THR A 494 -9.71 -61.79 19.24
N ARG A 495 -10.55 -60.82 19.59
CA ARG A 495 -10.09 -59.45 19.87
C ARG A 495 -9.36 -59.44 21.21
N ILE A 496 -8.08 -59.07 21.17
CA ILE A 496 -7.20 -59.02 22.35
C ILE A 496 -6.89 -57.60 22.81
N GLY A 497 -7.21 -56.61 21.99
CA GLY A 497 -6.98 -55.21 22.31
C GLY A 497 -7.81 -54.30 21.42
N GLU A 498 -8.17 -53.15 21.97
CA GLU A 498 -8.76 -52.03 21.24
C GLU A 498 -8.06 -50.78 21.75
N VAL A 499 -7.42 -50.06 20.84
CA VAL A 499 -6.61 -48.88 21.19
C VAL A 499 -6.98 -47.72 20.28
N ALA A 500 -6.98 -46.52 20.86
CA ALA A 500 -7.21 -45.30 20.13
C ALA A 500 -5.94 -44.75 19.48
N GLN A 501 -4.77 -45.10 20.03
CA GLN A 501 -3.47 -44.67 19.50
C GLN A 501 -3.02 -45.61 18.38
N PRO A 502 -2.29 -45.12 17.36
CA PRO A 502 -1.82 -45.91 16.22
C PRO A 502 -0.62 -46.79 16.57
N GLU A 503 -0.59 -47.20 17.82
CA GLU A 503 0.38 -48.08 18.38
C GLU A 503 -0.35 -49.00 19.36
N PHE A 504 0.06 -50.25 19.32
CA PHE A 504 -0.25 -51.20 20.35
C PHE A 504 1.06 -51.70 20.92
N ILE A 505 1.23 -51.40 22.20
CA ILE A 505 2.36 -51.88 22.96
C ILE A 505 1.89 -53.13 23.69
N LYS A 506 2.55 -54.24 23.36
CA LYS A 506 2.57 -55.39 24.25
C LYS A 506 3.89 -55.37 25.00
N ASP A 507 3.82 -55.04 26.29
CA ASP A 507 4.94 -54.99 27.22
C ASP A 507 4.99 -56.25 28.10
N ALA A 508 5.97 -56.28 29.01
CA ALA A 508 6.30 -57.45 29.85
C ALA A 508 6.54 -58.73 29.01
N LEU A 509 7.08 -58.56 27.81
CA LEU A 509 7.41 -59.65 26.91
C LEU A 509 8.79 -60.21 27.22
N ILE A 510 8.95 -61.49 26.91
CA ILE A 510 10.20 -62.20 27.12
C ILE A 510 11.14 -61.84 25.94
N PRO A 511 12.41 -61.48 26.19
CA PRO A 511 13.40 -61.33 25.12
C PRO A 511 13.47 -62.57 24.21
N GLU A 512 13.84 -62.36 22.95
CA GLU A 512 14.06 -63.42 21.97
C GLU A 512 12.85 -64.34 21.65
N THR A 513 11.60 -63.88 21.87
CA THR A 513 10.37 -64.68 21.66
C THR A 513 9.51 -64.15 20.50
N LYS A 514 8.97 -65.03 19.64
CA LYS A 514 8.13 -64.70 18.47
C LYS A 514 6.62 -64.67 18.80
N TYR A 515 5.89 -63.68 18.30
CA TYR A 515 4.44 -63.48 18.44
C TYR A 515 3.78 -63.08 17.11
N THR A 516 2.49 -63.43 16.92
CA THR A 516 1.69 -63.06 15.72
C THR A 516 0.38 -62.38 16.12
N TYR A 517 0.07 -61.27 15.47
CA TYR A 517 -1.10 -60.41 15.73
C TYR A 517 -1.77 -59.99 14.41
N TYR A 518 -3.02 -59.51 14.48
CA TYR A 518 -3.74 -58.95 13.34
C TYR A 518 -4.36 -57.60 13.72
N VAL A 519 -4.25 -56.60 12.85
CA VAL A 519 -4.71 -55.24 13.15
C VAL A 519 -5.63 -54.74 12.05
N ALA A 520 -6.73 -54.09 12.44
CA ALA A 520 -7.63 -53.37 11.54
C ALA A 520 -8.06 -52.04 12.14
N THR A 521 -8.40 -51.09 11.27
CA THR A 521 -8.95 -49.79 11.64
C THR A 521 -10.47 -49.85 11.57
N PHE A 522 -11.13 -49.43 12.64
CA PHE A 522 -12.59 -49.31 12.73
C PHE A 522 -12.98 -47.83 12.74
N SER A 523 -13.93 -47.44 11.90
CA SER A 523 -14.43 -46.07 11.85
C SER A 523 -15.58 -45.85 12.84
N SER A 524 -15.84 -44.58 13.19
CA SER A 524 -17.06 -44.18 13.89
C SER A 524 -18.34 -44.44 13.08
N ASP A 525 -18.22 -44.58 11.76
CA ASP A 525 -19.35 -44.82 10.84
C ASP A 525 -19.75 -46.29 10.76
N GLY A 526 -19.10 -47.16 11.54
CA GLY A 526 -19.38 -48.58 11.61
C GLY A 526 -18.75 -49.41 10.48
N THR A 527 -17.78 -48.85 9.75
CA THR A 527 -17.02 -49.55 8.71
C THR A 527 -15.65 -50.01 9.25
N GLU A 528 -15.15 -51.17 8.81
CA GLU A 528 -13.84 -51.70 9.22
C GLU A 528 -12.95 -51.87 7.98
N SER A 529 -11.65 -51.59 8.12
CA SER A 529 -10.66 -51.89 7.10
C SER A 529 -10.39 -53.39 6.97
N GLU A 530 -9.66 -53.81 5.94
CA GLU A 530 -9.08 -55.16 5.91
C GLU A 530 -8.12 -55.39 7.09
N LYS A 531 -8.03 -56.65 7.56
CA LYS A 531 -7.18 -57.08 8.68
C LYS A 531 -5.78 -57.40 8.19
N VAL A 532 -4.77 -56.75 8.75
CA VAL A 532 -3.35 -56.91 8.38
C VAL A 532 -2.64 -57.78 9.42
N ALA A 533 -1.97 -58.85 8.97
CA ALA A 533 -1.20 -59.74 9.83
C ALA A 533 0.19 -59.18 10.17
N VAL A 534 0.66 -59.41 11.39
CA VAL A 534 1.91 -58.88 11.95
C VAL A 534 2.63 -59.96 12.74
N GLU A 535 3.89 -60.21 12.42
CA GLU A 535 4.75 -61.13 13.18
C GLU A 535 5.92 -60.35 13.81
N ALA A 536 6.27 -60.64 15.07
CA ALA A 536 7.28 -59.90 15.82
C ALA A 536 8.14 -60.79 16.73
N THR A 537 9.45 -60.55 16.78
CA THR A 537 10.40 -61.23 17.67
C THR A 537 11.20 -60.21 18.49
N THR A 538 11.24 -60.34 19.83
CA THR A 538 11.89 -59.40 20.78
C THR A 538 13.45 -59.36 20.66
N GLN A 539 14.08 -58.19 20.88
CA GLN A 539 15.49 -57.85 20.55
C GLN A 539 16.52 -57.97 21.70
N VAL A 540 17.77 -57.57 21.44
CA VAL A 540 18.90 -57.40 22.39
C VAL A 540 19.26 -55.87 22.49
N PHE A 541 19.74 -55.30 23.62
CA PHE A 541 19.80 -53.81 23.88
C PHE A 541 21.22 -53.17 24.00
N ASN A 542 21.56 -52.04 23.30
CA ASN A 542 22.94 -51.42 23.29
C ASN A 542 23.23 -49.86 23.11
N ARG A 543 22.30 -48.86 23.14
CA ARG A 543 22.53 -47.42 22.75
C ARG A 543 22.81 -46.37 23.89
N PRO A 544 23.38 -45.17 23.59
CA PRO A 544 23.64 -44.09 24.59
C PRO A 544 22.39 -43.27 25.00
N PRO A 545 22.33 -42.71 26.24
CA PRO A 545 21.11 -42.10 26.82
C PRO A 545 20.52 -40.85 26.14
N LEU A 546 21.33 -39.85 25.79
CA LEU A 546 20.92 -38.63 25.08
C LEU A 546 21.75 -38.49 23.81
N GLU A 547 21.09 -38.35 22.68
CA GLU A 547 21.70 -38.27 21.35
C GLU A 547 21.55 -36.87 20.74
N ILE A 548 22.59 -36.41 20.04
CA ILE A 548 22.65 -35.10 19.37
C ILE A 548 22.90 -35.32 17.87
N ASP A 549 21.90 -34.98 17.05
CA ASP A 549 21.97 -35.03 15.60
C ASP A 549 21.98 -33.62 15.00
N VAL A 550 22.94 -33.34 14.10
CA VAL A 550 23.02 -32.05 13.41
C VAL A 550 22.14 -32.12 12.16
N VAL A 551 20.99 -31.46 12.21
CA VAL A 551 19.99 -31.47 11.10
C VAL A 551 20.43 -30.54 9.97
N GLN A 552 20.89 -29.34 10.33
CA GLN A 552 21.36 -28.34 9.38
C GLN A 552 22.39 -27.45 10.04
N LEU A 553 23.49 -27.17 9.37
CA LEU A 553 24.47 -26.17 9.79
C LEU A 553 25.02 -25.49 8.53
N ARG A 554 24.88 -24.16 8.45
CA ARG A 554 25.24 -23.36 7.27
C ARG A 554 26.67 -22.84 7.39
N ASP A 555 27.34 -22.72 6.26
CA ASP A 555 28.60 -21.99 6.16
C ASP A 555 28.39 -20.49 6.41
N VAL A 556 29.46 -19.85 6.89
CA VAL A 556 29.44 -18.47 7.40
C VAL A 556 30.17 -17.56 6.43
N PHE A 557 29.48 -16.55 5.91
CA PHE A 557 30.12 -15.48 5.15
C PHE A 557 30.39 -14.28 6.06
N SER A 558 31.67 -13.91 6.18
CA SER A 558 32.10 -12.91 7.15
C SER A 558 31.50 -11.52 6.90
N ASN A 559 31.26 -11.10 5.65
CA ASN A 559 30.63 -9.80 5.35
C ASN A 559 29.17 -9.67 5.81
N SER A 560 28.45 -10.79 5.93
CA SER A 560 27.02 -10.84 6.25
C SER A 560 26.76 -11.44 7.62
N TYR A 561 27.77 -11.49 8.50
CA TYR A 561 27.74 -12.17 9.80
C TYR A 561 26.54 -11.83 10.70
N LYS A 562 25.97 -10.63 10.56
CA LYS A 562 24.80 -10.15 11.33
C LYS A 562 23.53 -10.96 11.08
N ILE A 563 23.42 -11.66 9.94
CA ILE A 563 22.22 -12.46 9.62
C ILE A 563 22.12 -13.69 10.53
N TYR A 564 23.24 -14.25 10.98
CA TYR A 564 23.26 -15.50 11.76
C TYR A 564 22.80 -15.31 13.22
N GLU A 565 22.76 -14.07 13.71
CA GLU A 565 22.14 -13.71 14.99
C GLU A 565 20.61 -13.69 14.87
N ARG A 566 20.10 -13.11 13.78
CA ARG A 566 18.67 -12.96 13.51
C ARG A 566 18.04 -14.31 13.12
N ASP A 567 18.59 -14.95 12.09
CA ASP A 567 17.98 -16.10 11.39
C ASP A 567 18.49 -17.44 11.90
N GLY A 568 19.63 -17.45 12.60
CA GLY A 568 20.30 -18.65 13.06
C GLY A 568 21.26 -19.25 12.02
N ILE A 569 22.22 -20.04 12.51
CA ILE A 569 23.24 -20.72 11.71
C ILE A 569 22.85 -22.16 11.38
N GLY A 570 21.90 -22.75 12.11
CA GLY A 570 21.54 -24.15 11.95
C GLY A 570 20.47 -24.66 12.92
N ARG A 571 20.22 -25.96 12.91
CA ARG A 571 19.33 -26.69 13.81
C ARG A 571 19.91 -28.06 14.18
N ILE A 572 19.65 -28.50 15.41
CA ILE A 572 19.96 -29.86 15.90
C ILE A 572 18.70 -30.57 16.36
N LYS A 573 18.74 -31.90 16.42
CA LYS A 573 17.72 -32.76 17.02
C LYS A 573 18.32 -33.49 18.22
N LEU A 574 17.63 -33.41 19.36
CA LEU A 574 17.98 -34.12 20.59
C LEU A 574 17.04 -35.31 20.77
N THR A 575 17.54 -36.50 21.14
CA THR A 575 16.71 -37.71 21.37
C THR A 575 17.02 -38.38 22.71
N ASN A 576 15.99 -38.67 23.52
CA ASN A 576 16.11 -39.42 24.76
C ASN A 576 15.91 -40.93 24.51
N ASN A 577 16.98 -41.71 24.55
CA ASN A 577 16.97 -43.15 24.27
C ASN A 577 16.71 -44.04 25.52
N THR A 578 16.25 -43.45 26.63
CA THR A 578 16.01 -44.16 27.89
C THR A 578 14.52 -44.33 28.19
N ASN A 579 14.21 -45.13 29.22
CA ASN A 579 12.85 -45.26 29.76
C ASN A 579 12.53 -44.21 30.85
N LYS A 580 13.38 -43.20 31.05
CA LYS A 580 13.20 -42.12 32.05
C LYS A 580 13.12 -40.75 31.38
N SER A 581 12.39 -39.82 31.98
CA SER A 581 12.32 -38.45 31.48
C SER A 581 13.59 -37.66 31.80
N MET A 582 14.02 -36.79 30.88
CA MET A 582 15.11 -35.83 31.09
C MET A 582 14.51 -34.43 31.29
N GLU A 583 14.99 -33.67 32.26
CA GLU A 583 14.47 -32.34 32.60
C GLU A 583 15.58 -31.29 32.62
N ARG A 584 15.21 -30.02 32.38
CA ARG A 584 16.10 -28.85 32.39
C ARG A 584 17.28 -28.98 31.42
N LEU A 585 16.98 -29.33 30.18
CA LEU A 585 17.99 -29.48 29.14
C LEU A 585 18.52 -28.10 28.72
N LYS A 586 19.83 -28.01 28.60
CA LYS A 586 20.54 -26.81 28.11
C LYS A 586 21.39 -27.18 26.91
N VAL A 587 21.19 -26.47 25.81
CA VAL A 587 21.98 -26.54 24.58
C VAL A 587 22.83 -25.28 24.46
N THR A 588 24.11 -25.42 24.15
CA THR A 588 24.98 -24.29 23.83
C THR A 588 25.66 -24.46 22.49
N PHE A 589 25.82 -23.37 21.74
CA PHE A 589 26.55 -23.32 20.48
C PHE A 589 27.67 -22.30 20.54
N GLN A 590 28.87 -22.69 20.13
CA GLN A 590 30.01 -21.79 20.04
C GLN A 590 30.86 -22.11 18.82
N LEU A 591 31.22 -21.06 18.07
CA LEU A 591 32.30 -21.11 17.09
C LEU A 591 33.54 -20.49 17.73
N LYS A 592 34.60 -21.28 17.88
CA LYS A 592 35.82 -20.87 18.56
C LYS A 592 36.44 -19.64 17.87
N ASP A 593 37.00 -18.71 18.65
CA ASP A 593 37.71 -17.50 18.21
C ASP A 593 36.87 -16.39 17.55
N PHE A 594 35.63 -16.70 17.11
CA PHE A 594 34.72 -15.74 16.46
C PHE A 594 33.53 -15.31 17.31
N MET A 595 33.34 -15.94 18.47
CA MET A 595 32.26 -15.62 19.41
C MET A 595 32.82 -15.38 20.81
N ASP A 596 32.44 -14.27 21.45
CA ASP A 596 32.87 -13.94 22.82
C ASP A 596 32.23 -14.86 23.87
N PHE A 597 30.98 -15.29 23.62
CA PHE A 597 30.22 -16.18 24.49
C PHE A 597 29.44 -17.23 23.67
N PRO A 598 29.28 -18.46 24.17
CA PRO A 598 28.35 -19.42 23.57
C PRO A 598 26.91 -18.88 23.60
N THR A 599 26.14 -19.13 22.55
CA THR A 599 24.69 -18.92 22.59
C THR A 599 24.00 -20.07 23.29
N GLU A 600 22.85 -19.83 23.91
CA GLU A 600 22.14 -20.83 24.71
C GLU A 600 20.69 -21.01 24.26
N ALA A 601 20.22 -22.24 24.25
CA ALA A 601 18.82 -22.62 24.12
C ALA A 601 18.43 -23.59 25.25
N LYS A 602 17.19 -23.52 25.72
CA LYS A 602 16.69 -24.31 26.85
C LYS A 602 15.48 -25.13 26.42
N LEU A 603 15.40 -26.36 26.91
CA LEU A 603 14.25 -27.24 26.76
C LEU A 603 13.87 -27.77 28.15
N ASP A 604 12.60 -27.57 28.55
CA ASP A 604 12.17 -27.87 29.92
C ASP A 604 12.18 -29.38 30.20
N LYS A 605 11.76 -30.20 29.22
CA LYS A 605 11.60 -31.64 29.38
C LYS A 605 11.74 -32.38 28.05
N LEU A 606 12.30 -33.59 28.09
CA LEU A 606 12.38 -34.55 27.00
C LEU A 606 11.98 -35.94 27.51
N LEU A 607 10.80 -36.43 27.10
CA LEU A 607 10.22 -37.70 27.56
C LEU A 607 10.98 -38.92 27.01
N PRO A 608 10.81 -40.11 27.61
CA PRO A 608 11.33 -41.37 27.07
C PRO A 608 11.01 -41.54 25.58
N GLY A 609 12.02 -41.76 24.74
CA GLY A 609 11.87 -41.93 23.29
C GLY A 609 11.55 -40.65 22.49
N GLN A 610 11.34 -39.50 23.14
CA GLN A 610 11.01 -38.25 22.47
C GLN A 610 12.26 -37.62 21.82
N SER A 611 12.04 -36.97 20.67
CA SER A 611 13.02 -36.09 20.05
C SER A 611 12.49 -34.67 19.89
N GLU A 612 13.36 -33.66 20.01
CA GLU A 612 13.02 -32.24 19.84
C GLU A 612 14.08 -31.50 19.01
N GLU A 613 13.65 -30.59 18.13
CA GLU A 613 14.54 -29.74 17.35
C GLU A 613 14.85 -28.42 18.06
N VAL A 614 16.12 -28.01 18.02
CA VAL A 614 16.61 -26.78 18.65
C VAL A 614 17.40 -25.95 17.64
N ALA A 615 17.02 -24.68 17.47
CA ALA A 615 17.72 -23.75 16.59
C ALA A 615 19.04 -23.26 17.22
N LEU A 616 20.08 -23.18 16.39
CA LEU A 616 21.39 -22.66 16.76
C LEU A 616 21.53 -21.24 16.23
N LYS A 617 21.91 -20.30 17.11
CA LYS A 617 22.20 -18.90 16.76
C LYS A 617 23.67 -18.61 16.94
N ALA A 618 24.21 -17.68 16.16
CA ALA A 618 25.59 -17.24 16.30
C ALA A 618 25.63 -15.72 16.45
N VAL A 619 26.28 -15.23 17.51
CA VAL A 619 26.55 -13.80 17.72
C VAL A 619 28.06 -13.62 17.58
N PHE A 620 28.49 -13.21 16.39
CA PHE A 620 29.91 -13.06 16.08
C PHE A 620 30.46 -11.73 16.60
N ASN A 621 31.69 -11.75 17.09
CA ASN A 621 32.45 -10.55 17.39
C ASN A 621 33.11 -10.01 16.10
N ASN A 622 33.74 -8.83 16.16
CA ASN A 622 34.34 -8.20 14.99
C ASN A 622 35.57 -8.94 14.43
N SER A 623 36.14 -9.94 15.13
CA SER A 623 37.28 -10.71 14.63
C SER A 623 36.93 -11.45 13.34
N ILE A 624 35.64 -11.76 13.12
CA ILE A 624 35.17 -12.43 11.90
C ILE A 624 35.49 -11.62 10.63
N LEU A 625 35.49 -10.29 10.72
CA LEU A 625 35.86 -9.40 9.60
C LEU A 625 37.38 -9.27 9.40
N THR A 626 38.20 -9.87 10.26
CA THR A 626 39.67 -9.89 10.13
C THR A 626 40.19 -11.08 9.36
N LEU A 627 39.32 -12.04 9.03
CA LEU A 627 39.66 -13.23 8.28
C LEU A 627 40.07 -12.87 6.84
N THR A 628 41.25 -13.33 6.43
CA THR A 628 41.81 -13.09 5.09
C THR A 628 41.82 -14.33 4.20
N GLU A 629 41.53 -15.50 4.77
CA GLU A 629 41.51 -16.80 4.06
C GLU A 629 40.35 -17.66 4.57
N ASP A 630 39.72 -18.42 3.67
CA ASP A 630 38.63 -19.33 3.99
C ASP A 630 39.12 -20.38 5.01
N SER A 631 38.39 -20.52 6.12
CA SER A 631 38.83 -21.32 7.26
C SER A 631 37.76 -22.32 7.67
N SER A 632 38.15 -23.58 7.88
CA SER A 632 37.27 -24.62 8.39
C SER A 632 37.37 -24.66 9.91
N VAL A 633 36.30 -24.26 10.60
CA VAL A 633 36.29 -24.02 12.05
C VAL A 633 35.39 -25.04 12.73
N GLN A 634 35.88 -25.64 13.82
CA GLN A 634 35.06 -26.55 14.63
C GLN A 634 34.04 -25.75 15.44
N ALA A 635 32.76 -26.08 15.26
CA ALA A 635 31.69 -25.62 16.12
C ALA A 635 31.54 -26.59 17.29
N LEU A 636 31.37 -26.07 18.51
CA LEU A 636 31.05 -26.84 19.69
C LEU A 636 29.54 -26.76 19.96
N ILE A 637 28.86 -27.90 19.85
CA ILE A 637 27.47 -28.07 20.29
C ILE A 637 27.50 -28.94 21.55
N GLU A 638 27.04 -28.38 22.66
CA GLU A 638 26.92 -29.10 23.94
C GLU A 638 25.45 -29.19 24.34
N ALA A 639 24.96 -30.39 24.66
CA ALA A 639 23.67 -30.60 25.30
C ALA A 639 23.87 -31.24 26.67
N SER A 640 23.14 -30.74 27.68
CA SER A 640 23.24 -31.27 29.03
C SER A 640 21.89 -31.33 29.72
N TYR A 641 21.71 -32.32 30.61
CA TYR A 641 20.54 -32.49 31.47
C TYR A 641 20.97 -32.86 32.90
N PHE A 642 20.04 -32.85 33.85
CA PHE A 642 20.32 -33.24 35.24
C PHE A 642 19.70 -34.60 35.57
N GLU A 643 20.51 -35.50 36.13
CA GLU A 643 20.04 -36.75 36.73
C GLU A 643 20.55 -36.81 38.19
N ASN A 644 19.65 -36.98 39.16
CA ASN A 644 19.97 -37.01 40.59
C ASN A 644 20.83 -35.83 41.08
N GLY A 645 20.58 -34.62 40.53
CA GLY A 645 21.33 -33.41 40.87
C GLY A 645 22.71 -33.28 40.20
N LYS A 646 23.14 -34.27 39.42
CA LYS A 646 24.40 -34.23 38.66
C LYS A 646 24.13 -33.82 37.21
N ARG A 647 24.90 -32.85 36.69
CA ARG A 647 24.86 -32.45 35.28
C ARG A 647 25.52 -33.52 34.42
N ILE A 648 24.78 -34.07 33.47
CA ILE A 648 25.27 -35.00 32.46
C ILE A 648 25.35 -34.24 31.13
N THR A 649 26.48 -34.39 30.43
CA THR A 649 26.81 -33.59 29.26
C THR A 649 27.18 -34.48 28.07
N PHE A 650 26.72 -34.08 26.89
CA PHE A 650 27.01 -34.69 25.60
C PHE A 650 27.45 -33.59 24.64
N ASN A 651 28.42 -33.89 23.77
CA ASN A 651 28.94 -32.93 22.81
C ASN A 651 28.96 -33.48 21.39
N LYS A 652 28.89 -32.56 20.44
CA LYS A 652 29.08 -32.81 19.01
C LYS A 652 29.89 -31.66 18.44
N ASN A 653 30.94 -31.98 17.69
CA ASN A 653 31.88 -31.00 17.15
C ASN A 653 31.86 -30.98 15.62
N PRO A 654 30.77 -30.55 14.95
CA PRO A 654 30.75 -30.45 13.50
C PRO A 654 31.68 -29.31 13.02
N THR A 655 32.12 -29.41 11.78
CA THR A 655 32.94 -28.38 11.14
C THR A 655 32.06 -27.44 10.31
N VAL A 656 32.35 -26.14 10.34
CA VAL A 656 31.69 -25.10 9.54
C VAL A 656 32.75 -24.33 8.78
N ASN A 657 32.51 -24.04 7.49
CA ASN A 657 33.41 -23.17 6.76
C ASN A 657 33.04 -21.71 7.03
N VAL A 658 34.04 -20.92 7.40
CA VAL A 658 33.95 -19.47 7.53
C VAL A 658 34.71 -18.86 6.37
N TYR A 659 33.99 -18.25 5.45
CA TYR A 659 34.53 -17.59 4.28
C TYR A 659 35.10 -16.22 4.63
N ASP A 660 36.18 -15.85 3.95
CA ASP A 660 36.83 -14.54 4.04
C ASP A 660 35.84 -13.37 3.81
N LYS A 661 36.20 -12.17 4.29
CA LYS A 661 35.34 -10.98 4.24
C LYS A 661 34.99 -10.51 2.83
N HIS A 662 35.74 -10.89 1.80
CA HIS A 662 35.51 -10.53 0.40
C HIS A 662 34.67 -11.57 -0.36
N ARG A 663 34.42 -12.74 0.25
CA ARG A 663 33.70 -13.82 -0.40
C ARG A 663 32.20 -13.62 -0.42
N LEU A 664 31.55 -13.93 -1.53
CA LEU A 664 30.09 -14.08 -1.57
C LEU A 664 29.66 -15.16 -2.56
N THR A 665 28.42 -15.58 -2.46
CA THR A 665 27.74 -16.41 -3.46
C THR A 665 26.53 -15.65 -4.00
N TRP A 666 26.25 -15.84 -5.30
CA TRP A 666 25.17 -15.14 -6.00
C TRP A 666 23.79 -15.81 -5.84
N ASP A 667 23.68 -16.84 -5.01
CA ASP A 667 22.42 -17.47 -4.60
C ASP A 667 21.53 -16.50 -3.81
N GLU A 668 22.15 -15.65 -3.00
CA GLU A 668 21.51 -14.57 -2.26
C GLU A 668 22.08 -13.21 -2.72
N ARG A 669 21.62 -12.74 -3.89
CA ARG A 669 22.12 -11.51 -4.55
C ARG A 669 22.17 -10.28 -3.66
N GLY A 670 21.25 -10.17 -2.69
CA GLY A 670 21.23 -9.10 -1.69
C GLY A 670 22.52 -8.95 -0.87
N ARG A 671 23.34 -10.02 -0.76
CA ARG A 671 24.65 -9.96 -0.07
C ARG A 671 25.59 -8.93 -0.69
N PHE A 672 25.46 -8.63 -1.99
CA PHE A 672 26.25 -7.58 -2.64
C PHE A 672 26.09 -6.22 -1.93
N ALA A 673 24.89 -5.93 -1.40
CA ALA A 673 24.62 -4.67 -0.70
C ALA A 673 25.52 -4.47 0.54
N THR A 674 26.08 -5.54 1.13
CA THR A 674 27.04 -5.42 2.24
C THR A 674 28.33 -4.70 1.85
N PHE A 675 28.72 -4.75 0.57
CA PHE A 675 29.89 -4.09 0.00
C PHE A 675 29.63 -2.64 -0.39
N VAL A 676 28.35 -2.22 -0.47
CA VAL A 676 28.00 -0.81 -0.65
C VAL A 676 28.08 -0.09 0.71
N THR A 677 29.19 0.62 0.95
CA THR A 677 29.57 1.13 2.28
C THR A 677 29.60 2.67 2.33
N PRO A 678 28.45 3.37 2.22
CA PRO A 678 28.42 4.84 2.12
C PRO A 678 28.89 5.57 3.37
N LYS A 679 28.92 4.89 4.52
CA LYS A 679 29.37 5.44 5.81
C LYS A 679 30.88 5.33 6.00
N ASP A 680 31.59 4.85 4.99
CA ASP A 680 33.04 4.69 5.04
C ASP A 680 33.76 6.04 4.93
N THR A 681 34.66 6.33 5.88
CA THR A 681 35.30 7.65 6.02
C THR A 681 36.11 8.07 4.80
N PRO A 682 36.94 7.22 4.16
CA PRO A 682 37.63 7.57 2.92
C PRO A 682 36.63 7.97 1.82
N LEU A 683 35.52 7.25 1.64
CA LEU A 683 34.53 7.60 0.61
C LEU A 683 33.81 8.91 0.90
N ILE A 684 33.41 9.14 2.16
CA ILE A 684 32.79 10.40 2.57
C ILE A 684 33.73 11.58 2.28
N ASN A 685 35.02 11.43 2.58
CA ASN A 685 36.01 12.47 2.33
C ASN A 685 36.21 12.72 0.83
N LEU A 686 36.22 11.65 0.04
CA LEU A 686 36.28 11.72 -1.42
C LEU A 686 35.09 12.49 -2.01
N GLY A 687 33.87 12.07 -1.66
CA GLY A 687 32.64 12.70 -2.13
C GLY A 687 32.52 14.16 -1.68
N ARG A 688 32.91 14.46 -0.43
CA ARG A 688 32.94 15.84 0.09
C ARG A 688 33.96 16.70 -0.65
N SER A 689 35.12 16.16 -1.01
CA SER A 689 36.13 16.89 -1.79
C SER A 689 35.55 17.32 -3.14
N VAL A 690 34.90 16.40 -3.86
CA VAL A 690 34.23 16.71 -5.14
C VAL A 690 33.13 17.76 -4.94
N ALA A 691 32.22 17.56 -3.99
CA ALA A 691 31.14 18.50 -3.71
C ALA A 691 31.63 19.91 -3.33
N THR A 692 32.78 20.01 -2.65
CA THR A 692 33.38 21.30 -2.27
C THR A 692 33.96 22.04 -3.47
N GLN A 693 34.56 21.31 -4.41
CA GLN A 693 35.18 21.87 -5.61
C GLN A 693 34.16 22.27 -6.68
N PHE A 694 32.98 21.63 -6.67
CA PHE A 694 31.84 21.90 -7.55
C PHE A 694 30.64 22.51 -6.78
N LYS A 695 30.93 23.38 -5.81
CA LYS A 695 29.92 23.99 -4.89
C LYS A 695 28.82 24.79 -5.59
N GLU A 696 29.04 25.18 -6.85
CA GLU A 696 28.07 25.95 -7.63
C GLU A 696 26.87 25.14 -8.11
N THR A 697 26.97 23.81 -8.12
CA THR A 697 25.90 22.92 -8.57
C THR A 697 25.49 21.97 -7.46
N LYS A 698 24.19 21.63 -7.45
CA LYS A 698 23.64 20.54 -6.66
C LYS A 698 23.04 19.46 -7.56
N ASP A 699 23.32 19.54 -8.85
CA ASP A 699 22.83 18.61 -9.84
C ASP A 699 23.53 17.26 -9.69
N GLU A 700 22.74 16.21 -9.49
CA GLU A 700 23.20 14.85 -9.22
C GLU A 700 24.04 14.32 -10.39
N ALA A 701 23.66 14.61 -11.64
CA ALA A 701 24.41 14.18 -12.81
C ALA A 701 25.77 14.87 -12.91
N GLN A 702 25.85 16.17 -12.61
CA GLN A 702 27.13 16.89 -12.61
C GLN A 702 28.07 16.43 -11.49
N LEU A 703 27.55 16.20 -10.27
CA LEU A 703 28.34 15.72 -9.14
C LEU A 703 28.84 14.30 -9.37
N ALA A 704 27.99 13.42 -9.92
CA ALA A 704 28.37 12.08 -10.32
C ALA A 704 29.44 12.11 -11.43
N ALA A 705 29.25 12.90 -12.48
CA ALA A 705 30.23 13.05 -13.55
C ALA A 705 31.59 13.56 -13.04
N ALA A 706 31.57 14.59 -12.19
CA ALA A 706 32.78 15.13 -11.58
C ALA A 706 33.53 14.09 -10.73
N LEU A 707 32.78 13.28 -9.96
CA LEU A 707 33.37 12.18 -9.21
C LEU A 707 33.97 11.13 -10.14
N PHE A 708 33.26 10.70 -11.18
CA PHE A 708 33.74 9.69 -12.13
C PHE A 708 35.01 10.14 -12.87
N ASP A 709 35.02 11.38 -13.39
CA ASP A 709 36.18 11.97 -14.06
C ASP A 709 37.36 12.14 -13.09
N MET A 710 37.09 12.49 -11.83
CA MET A 710 38.11 12.54 -10.78
C MET A 710 38.79 11.19 -10.58
N LEU A 711 38.06 10.07 -10.59
CA LEU A 711 38.65 8.73 -10.53
C LEU A 711 39.61 8.49 -11.70
N GLY A 712 39.26 8.99 -12.88
CA GLY A 712 40.14 8.92 -14.04
C GLY A 712 41.44 9.72 -13.83
N VAL A 713 41.39 10.90 -13.22
CA VAL A 713 42.61 11.66 -12.87
C VAL A 713 43.40 10.97 -11.75
N TYR A 714 42.71 10.39 -10.77
CA TYR A 714 43.30 9.64 -9.66
C TYR A 714 44.09 8.40 -10.11
N GLY A 715 43.78 7.92 -11.31
CA GLY A 715 44.40 6.75 -11.93
C GLY A 715 43.66 5.45 -11.62
N MET A 716 42.37 5.52 -11.30
CA MET A 716 41.52 4.34 -11.14
C MET A 716 41.41 3.60 -12.49
N THR A 717 41.57 2.28 -12.47
CA THR A 717 41.60 1.44 -13.67
C THR A 717 40.73 0.20 -13.54
N TYR A 718 40.13 -0.24 -14.64
CA TYR A 718 39.48 -1.54 -14.72
C TYR A 718 40.52 -2.63 -15.01
N ILE A 719 40.52 -3.67 -14.19
CA ILE A 719 41.34 -4.87 -14.38
C ILE A 719 40.42 -6.07 -14.24
N GLN A 720 40.25 -6.84 -15.32
CA GLN A 720 39.44 -8.05 -15.28
C GLN A 720 40.11 -9.10 -14.39
N ASP A 721 39.38 -9.71 -13.46
CA ASP A 721 39.90 -10.79 -12.62
C ASP A 721 40.29 -12.00 -13.50
N PRO A 722 41.56 -12.45 -13.48
CA PRO A 722 42.00 -13.62 -14.23
C PRO A 722 41.52 -14.96 -13.64
N SER A 723 41.06 -14.99 -12.38
CA SER A 723 40.78 -16.22 -11.64
C SER A 723 39.29 -16.59 -11.61
N ASN A 724 38.39 -15.63 -11.39
CA ASN A 724 36.95 -15.87 -11.37
C ASN A 724 36.16 -14.68 -11.91
N PRO A 725 36.30 -14.31 -13.20
CA PRO A 725 35.59 -13.16 -13.74
C PRO A 725 34.07 -13.35 -13.57
N TYR A 726 33.34 -12.32 -13.14
CA TYR A 726 31.88 -12.33 -12.97
C TYR A 726 31.11 -13.00 -14.14
N GLN A 727 31.65 -12.88 -15.35
CA GLN A 727 31.17 -13.54 -16.58
C GLN A 727 31.05 -15.08 -16.48
N VAL A 728 31.79 -15.72 -15.58
CA VAL A 728 31.90 -17.17 -15.39
C VAL A 728 31.15 -17.63 -14.13
N SER A 729 31.00 -16.77 -13.12
CA SER A 729 30.25 -17.03 -11.87
C SER A 729 28.76 -16.72 -11.99
N SER A 730 28.37 -15.73 -12.81
CA SER A 730 26.98 -15.34 -13.03
C SER A 730 26.12 -16.48 -13.60
N GLY A 731 25.22 -17.02 -12.77
CA GLY A 731 24.33 -18.12 -13.11
C GLY A 731 24.71 -19.50 -12.55
N LYS A 732 25.81 -19.61 -11.79
CA LYS A 732 26.15 -20.82 -11.01
C LYS A 732 25.91 -20.56 -9.52
N VAL A 733 24.88 -21.21 -8.98
CA VAL A 733 24.37 -20.99 -7.61
C VAL A 733 25.42 -21.21 -6.51
N ASN A 734 26.48 -21.98 -6.78
CA ASN A 734 27.47 -22.38 -5.77
C ASN A 734 28.90 -21.85 -6.04
N THR A 735 29.08 -20.86 -6.92
CA THR A 735 30.41 -20.27 -7.18
C THR A 735 30.66 -19.10 -6.22
N VAL A 736 31.75 -19.19 -5.46
CA VAL A 736 32.19 -18.15 -4.53
C VAL A 736 32.96 -17.08 -5.30
N ASP A 737 32.46 -15.85 -5.28
CA ASP A 737 33.08 -14.67 -5.90
C ASP A 737 33.97 -13.91 -4.90
N TYR A 738 34.80 -12.98 -5.40
CA TYR A 738 35.66 -12.12 -4.59
C TYR A 738 35.37 -10.64 -4.89
N ILE A 739 34.88 -9.89 -3.90
CA ILE A 739 34.64 -8.44 -4.03
C ILE A 739 35.51 -7.66 -3.05
N GLN A 740 36.24 -6.69 -3.58
CA GLN A 740 36.99 -5.71 -2.82
C GLN A 740 36.05 -4.70 -2.15
N PHE A 741 36.32 -4.34 -0.90
CA PHE A 741 35.61 -3.21 -0.32
C PHE A 741 36.01 -1.92 -1.06
N PRO A 742 35.09 -0.97 -1.23
CA PRO A 742 35.35 0.29 -1.91
C PRO A 742 36.64 1.02 -1.46
N ARG A 743 36.97 1.02 -0.17
CA ARG A 743 38.23 1.60 0.32
C ARG A 743 39.47 0.90 -0.24
N GLU A 744 39.43 -0.42 -0.41
CA GLU A 744 40.53 -1.22 -0.96
C GLU A 744 40.66 -0.97 -2.46
N THR A 745 39.54 -0.89 -3.19
CA THR A 745 39.50 -0.45 -4.60
C THR A 745 40.15 0.94 -4.76
N LEU A 746 39.84 1.86 -3.84
CA LEU A 746 40.42 3.20 -3.82
C LEU A 746 41.91 3.21 -3.51
N GLU A 747 42.37 2.38 -2.57
CA GLU A 747 43.78 2.26 -2.21
C GLU A 747 44.60 1.62 -3.33
N ARG A 748 44.08 0.57 -3.97
CA ARG A 748 44.71 -0.17 -5.07
C ARG A 748 44.65 0.58 -6.40
N LYS A 749 43.69 1.50 -6.56
CA LYS A 749 43.39 2.21 -7.82
C LYS A 749 42.98 1.27 -8.96
N SER A 750 42.42 0.13 -8.61
CA SER A 750 41.98 -0.87 -9.57
C SER A 750 40.89 -1.76 -8.99
N GLY A 751 40.00 -2.23 -9.86
CA GLY A 751 39.01 -3.25 -9.56
C GLY A 751 38.44 -3.84 -10.84
N ASP A 752 37.74 -4.96 -10.72
CA ASP A 752 36.93 -5.53 -11.80
C ASP A 752 35.52 -4.88 -11.84
N CYS A 753 34.54 -5.56 -12.45
CA CYS A 753 33.22 -4.96 -12.66
C CYS A 753 32.48 -4.72 -11.34
N ASP A 754 32.44 -5.71 -10.47
CA ASP A 754 31.75 -5.72 -9.18
C ASP A 754 32.45 -4.79 -8.19
N ASP A 755 33.78 -4.79 -8.16
CA ASP A 755 34.56 -3.85 -7.36
C ASP A 755 34.23 -2.39 -7.70
N LEU A 756 34.23 -2.06 -9.00
CA LEU A 756 33.99 -0.70 -9.47
C LEU A 756 32.52 -0.28 -9.29
N VAL A 757 31.58 -1.22 -9.44
CA VAL A 757 30.16 -0.99 -9.14
C VAL A 757 29.95 -0.73 -7.65
N ALA A 758 30.51 -1.57 -6.77
CA ALA A 758 30.43 -1.39 -5.32
C ALA A 758 31.06 -0.06 -4.90
N PHE A 759 32.23 0.25 -5.45
CA PHE A 759 32.95 1.50 -5.20
C PHE A 759 32.14 2.73 -5.59
N TYR A 760 31.75 2.82 -6.87
CA TYR A 760 31.10 4.03 -7.38
C TYR A 760 29.72 4.22 -6.77
N SER A 761 28.97 3.12 -6.54
CA SER A 761 27.71 3.17 -5.82
C SER A 761 27.90 3.71 -4.40
N SER A 762 28.88 3.19 -3.65
CA SER A 762 29.16 3.65 -2.28
C SER A 762 29.56 5.12 -2.22
N ALA A 763 30.34 5.58 -3.20
CA ALA A 763 30.79 6.97 -3.26
C ALA A 763 29.62 7.92 -3.57
N LEU A 764 28.73 7.58 -4.51
CA LEU A 764 27.52 8.34 -4.81
C LEU A 764 26.54 8.34 -3.63
N GLU A 765 26.31 7.20 -3.00
CA GLU A 765 25.46 7.07 -1.81
C GLU A 765 26.02 7.91 -0.63
N SER A 766 27.34 8.00 -0.48
CA SER A 766 27.97 8.89 0.52
C SER A 766 27.70 10.39 0.27
N MET A 767 27.38 10.75 -0.98
CA MET A 767 26.99 12.10 -1.39
C MET A 767 25.46 12.31 -1.34
N GLY A 768 24.68 11.29 -0.97
CA GLY A 768 23.22 11.32 -0.95
C GLY A 768 22.57 11.14 -2.33
N ILE A 769 23.30 10.56 -3.29
CA ILE A 769 22.79 10.23 -4.63
C ILE A 769 22.41 8.75 -4.62
N ASN A 770 21.11 8.47 -4.74
CA ASN A 770 20.57 7.11 -4.69
C ASN A 770 21.00 6.30 -5.91
N THR A 771 21.36 5.04 -5.67
CA THR A 771 21.89 4.11 -6.67
C THR A 771 21.10 2.81 -6.74
N ARG A 772 21.23 2.14 -7.89
CA ARG A 772 20.76 0.78 -8.15
C ARG A 772 21.87 0.02 -8.84
N VAL A 773 21.98 -1.26 -8.52
CA VAL A 773 22.85 -2.17 -9.25
C VAL A 773 22.04 -2.81 -10.36
N VAL A 774 22.61 -2.85 -11.56
CA VAL A 774 21.95 -3.38 -12.76
C VAL A 774 22.75 -4.59 -13.25
N GLU A 775 22.15 -5.76 -13.13
CA GLU A 775 22.73 -7.02 -13.57
C GLU A 775 22.14 -7.44 -14.92
N VAL A 776 23.01 -7.84 -15.82
CA VAL A 776 22.67 -8.46 -17.10
C VAL A 776 23.48 -9.76 -17.25
N PRO A 777 23.13 -10.68 -18.16
CA PRO A 777 23.88 -11.93 -18.31
C PRO A 777 25.38 -11.67 -18.58
N GLY A 778 26.22 -12.17 -17.67
CA GLY A 778 27.68 -12.04 -17.75
C GLY A 778 28.24 -10.66 -17.39
N HIS A 779 27.44 -9.67 -16.99
CA HIS A 779 27.97 -8.33 -16.68
C HIS A 779 27.12 -7.58 -15.67
N MET A 780 27.73 -6.67 -14.91
CA MET A 780 27.00 -5.77 -14.03
C MET A 780 27.51 -4.35 -14.16
N PHE A 781 26.60 -3.41 -14.03
CA PHE A 781 26.87 -1.98 -13.98
C PHE A 781 25.91 -1.34 -12.96
N MET A 782 25.90 -0.01 -12.85
CA MET A 782 25.01 0.67 -11.92
C MET A 782 24.25 1.80 -12.60
N MET A 783 23.13 2.22 -11.99
CA MET A 783 22.45 3.47 -12.37
C MET A 783 22.15 4.32 -11.14
N PHE A 784 22.11 5.64 -11.29
CA PHE A 784 21.78 6.57 -10.20
C PHE A 784 20.61 7.49 -10.56
N SER A 785 19.86 7.90 -9.54
CA SER A 785 18.71 8.78 -9.74
C SER A 785 19.15 10.22 -9.96
N THR A 786 18.48 10.89 -10.90
CA THR A 786 18.65 12.32 -11.14
C THR A 786 17.68 13.19 -10.34
N ASN A 787 16.75 12.56 -9.60
CA ASN A 787 15.59 13.21 -8.98
C ASN A 787 14.67 13.98 -9.95
N ILE A 788 14.86 13.82 -11.27
CA ILE A 788 13.96 14.39 -12.29
C ILE A 788 12.81 13.40 -12.48
N ALA A 789 11.58 13.84 -12.21
CA ALA A 789 10.40 13.04 -12.48
C ALA A 789 10.24 12.80 -14.00
N ALA A 790 9.90 11.57 -14.38
CA ALA A 790 9.63 11.23 -15.77
C ALA A 790 8.39 11.99 -16.29
N ASP A 791 8.42 12.31 -17.57
CA ASP A 791 7.29 12.93 -18.27
C ASP A 791 6.34 11.84 -18.79
N ASP A 792 5.03 12.12 -18.83
CA ASP A 792 4.01 11.17 -19.32
C ASP A 792 4.24 10.73 -20.78
N ASP A 793 5.00 11.53 -21.55
CA ASP A 793 5.38 11.22 -22.93
C ASP A 793 6.61 10.32 -23.06
N GLY A 794 7.12 9.81 -21.93
CA GLY A 794 8.22 8.84 -21.90
C GLY A 794 9.55 9.40 -22.37
N TYR A 795 9.76 10.72 -22.28
CA TYR A 795 10.99 11.34 -22.76
C TYR A 795 12.24 10.91 -21.99
N THR A 796 13.21 10.41 -22.74
CA THR A 796 14.49 9.91 -22.23
C THR A 796 15.69 10.60 -22.87
N MET A 797 15.48 11.72 -23.57
CA MET A 797 16.52 12.42 -24.34
C MET A 797 17.27 11.47 -25.29
N ASP A 798 16.55 10.93 -26.27
CA ASP A 798 17.08 9.96 -27.25
C ASP A 798 17.74 8.74 -26.57
N ASN A 799 17.10 8.23 -25.52
CA ASN A 799 17.57 7.10 -24.71
C ASN A 799 18.92 7.37 -24.02
N MET A 800 19.21 8.61 -23.61
CA MET A 800 20.28 8.87 -22.65
C MET A 800 19.83 8.55 -21.23
N TYR A 801 18.58 8.80 -20.87
CA TYR A 801 18.02 8.43 -19.56
C TYR A 801 17.24 7.13 -19.61
N VAL A 802 17.05 6.51 -18.45
CA VAL A 802 16.09 5.39 -18.28
C VAL A 802 15.01 5.80 -17.29
N ILE A 803 13.78 5.36 -17.53
CA ILE A 803 12.67 5.61 -16.60
C ILE A 803 12.61 4.43 -15.62
N HIS A 804 12.75 4.71 -14.33
CA HIS A 804 12.62 3.76 -13.24
C HIS A 804 12.00 4.46 -12.03
N GLU A 805 10.98 3.85 -11.42
CA GLU A 805 10.25 4.43 -10.27
C GLU A 805 9.73 5.87 -10.53
N ASP A 806 9.14 6.11 -11.72
CA ASP A 806 8.63 7.41 -12.18
C ASP A 806 9.69 8.55 -12.20
N GLN A 807 10.97 8.20 -12.21
CA GLN A 807 12.10 9.12 -12.28
C GLN A 807 13.04 8.78 -13.44
N LEU A 808 13.82 9.77 -13.88
CA LEU A 808 14.91 9.58 -14.82
C LEU A 808 16.18 9.15 -14.07
N TRP A 809 16.76 8.06 -14.51
CA TRP A 809 18.00 7.49 -13.99
C TRP A 809 19.08 7.51 -15.07
N ILE A 810 20.34 7.57 -14.62
CA ILE A 810 21.52 7.53 -15.48
C ILE A 810 22.24 6.20 -15.25
N PRO A 811 22.18 5.26 -16.21
CA PRO A 811 23.04 4.08 -16.24
C PRO A 811 24.49 4.46 -16.51
N VAL A 812 25.44 3.83 -15.81
CA VAL A 812 26.87 4.10 -15.90
C VAL A 812 27.62 2.78 -16.01
N GLU A 813 28.35 2.61 -17.10
CA GLU A 813 29.33 1.52 -17.26
C GLU A 813 30.61 1.85 -16.49
N THR A 814 30.72 1.37 -15.26
CA THR A 814 31.84 1.69 -14.36
C THR A 814 33.18 1.14 -14.85
N THR A 815 33.18 0.08 -15.66
CA THR A 815 34.41 -0.47 -16.28
C THR A 815 35.10 0.50 -17.23
N LEU A 816 34.41 1.57 -17.68
CA LEU A 816 35.00 2.64 -18.47
C LEU A 816 35.71 3.72 -17.63
N VAL A 817 35.92 3.49 -16.33
CA VAL A 817 36.70 4.40 -15.47
C VAL A 817 38.05 4.76 -16.12
N GLY A 818 38.41 6.04 -16.06
CA GLY A 818 39.55 6.59 -16.81
C GLY A 818 39.17 7.23 -18.15
N ASN A 819 37.97 6.96 -18.67
CA ASN A 819 37.35 7.71 -19.76
C ASN A 819 36.45 8.83 -19.21
N ALA A 820 36.03 9.73 -20.10
CA ALA A 820 35.06 10.77 -19.80
C ALA A 820 33.71 10.15 -19.39
N PHE A 821 33.04 10.72 -18.39
CA PHE A 821 31.78 10.20 -17.85
C PHE A 821 30.69 10.02 -18.92
N ILE A 822 30.56 10.94 -19.89
CA ILE A 822 29.59 10.82 -20.99
C ILE A 822 29.72 9.46 -21.70
N LYS A 823 30.94 8.95 -21.91
CA LYS A 823 31.15 7.65 -22.58
C LYS A 823 30.68 6.48 -21.72
N ALA A 824 30.92 6.55 -20.41
CA ALA A 824 30.44 5.56 -19.45
C ALA A 824 28.90 5.54 -19.40
N TRP A 825 28.29 6.73 -19.48
CA TRP A 825 26.85 6.89 -19.55
C TRP A 825 26.25 6.31 -20.85
N GLU A 826 26.77 6.69 -22.02
CA GLU A 826 26.35 6.15 -23.33
C GLU A 826 26.43 4.63 -23.39
N LYS A 827 27.52 4.05 -22.84
CA LYS A 827 27.71 2.61 -22.82
C LYS A 827 26.74 1.92 -21.85
N GLY A 828 26.55 2.48 -20.67
CA GLY A 828 25.62 1.97 -19.66
C GLY A 828 24.18 1.95 -20.19
N VAL A 829 23.75 3.03 -20.86
CA VAL A 829 22.40 3.11 -21.39
C VAL A 829 22.17 2.17 -22.58
N ALA A 830 23.18 2.01 -23.44
CA ALA A 830 23.16 1.00 -24.50
C ALA A 830 23.04 -0.43 -23.92
N ALA A 831 23.74 -0.73 -22.83
CA ALA A 831 23.63 -2.01 -22.13
C ALA A 831 22.23 -2.20 -21.51
N TYR A 832 21.69 -1.18 -20.85
CA TYR A 832 20.36 -1.20 -20.26
C TYR A 832 19.28 -1.49 -21.31
N TYR A 833 19.19 -0.69 -22.38
CA TYR A 833 18.15 -0.88 -23.40
C TYR A 833 18.33 -2.17 -24.21
N LYS A 834 19.55 -2.71 -24.31
CA LYS A 834 19.79 -4.03 -24.91
C LYS A 834 19.12 -5.15 -24.11
N TRP A 835 19.06 -5.02 -22.78
CA TRP A 835 18.65 -6.10 -21.86
C TRP A 835 17.34 -5.86 -21.11
N LYS A 836 16.77 -4.64 -21.16
CA LYS A 836 15.55 -4.29 -20.42
C LYS A 836 14.39 -5.26 -20.63
N ASP A 837 14.24 -5.80 -21.85
CA ASP A 837 13.19 -6.75 -22.21
C ASP A 837 13.71 -8.21 -22.34
N LYS A 838 14.95 -8.47 -21.87
CA LYS A 838 15.67 -9.76 -22.05
C LYS A 838 16.21 -10.35 -20.74
N GLY A 839 15.67 -9.94 -19.59
CA GLY A 839 16.03 -10.50 -18.28
C GLY A 839 17.08 -9.72 -17.48
N LEU A 840 17.14 -8.40 -17.65
CA LEU A 840 17.87 -7.51 -16.74
C LEU A 840 17.28 -7.59 -15.31
N THR A 841 18.15 -7.61 -14.29
CA THR A 841 17.76 -7.51 -12.88
C THR A 841 18.24 -6.18 -12.31
N ILE A 842 17.39 -5.53 -11.53
CA ILE A 842 17.73 -4.29 -10.81
C ILE A 842 17.69 -4.61 -9.32
N LEU A 843 18.81 -4.42 -8.64
CA LEU A 843 18.93 -4.58 -7.19
C LEU A 843 18.84 -3.20 -6.52
N ASP A 844 17.86 -3.07 -5.63
CA ASP A 844 17.72 -1.89 -4.78
C ASP A 844 18.58 -2.03 -3.52
N VAL A 845 19.72 -1.34 -3.53
CA VAL A 845 20.69 -1.35 -2.44
C VAL A 845 20.05 -0.99 -1.09
N HIS A 846 19.09 -0.06 -1.07
CA HIS A 846 18.45 0.37 0.17
C HIS A 846 17.50 -0.70 0.72
N ALA A 847 16.73 -1.34 -0.16
CA ALA A 847 15.85 -2.44 0.22
C ALA A 847 16.66 -3.62 0.78
N GLU A 848 17.80 -3.93 0.14
CA GLU A 848 18.66 -5.02 0.57
C GLU A 848 19.35 -4.75 1.92
N TRP A 849 19.66 -3.50 2.27
CA TRP A 849 20.28 -3.15 3.57
C TRP A 849 19.41 -3.48 4.79
N GLU A 850 18.10 -3.66 4.64
CA GLU A 850 17.23 -4.14 5.74
C GLU A 850 17.60 -5.56 6.19
N THR A 851 18.14 -6.36 5.26
CA THR A 851 18.59 -7.73 5.49
C THR A 851 20.11 -7.81 5.57
N TYR A 852 20.79 -7.28 4.56
CA TYR A 852 22.23 -7.33 4.36
C TYR A 852 22.87 -5.98 4.68
N LYS A 853 22.91 -5.64 5.98
CA LYS A 853 23.46 -4.37 6.44
C LYS A 853 24.90 -4.17 5.96
N PRO A 854 25.31 -2.93 5.61
CA PRO A 854 26.69 -2.63 5.25
C PRO A 854 27.70 -3.15 6.26
N ALA A 855 28.84 -3.64 5.76
CA ALA A 855 29.95 -4.07 6.59
C ALA A 855 30.42 -2.91 7.49
N SER A 856 30.61 -3.20 8.78
CA SER A 856 31.08 -2.23 9.77
C SER A 856 32.60 -2.20 9.81
N LEU A 857 33.19 -1.57 8.80
CA LEU A 857 34.65 -1.51 8.64
C LEU A 857 35.30 -0.59 9.71
N PRO A 858 36.50 -0.94 10.23
CA PRO A 858 37.23 -0.09 11.16
C PRO A 858 37.55 1.30 10.57
N ALA A 859 37.82 2.28 11.43
CA ALA A 859 38.24 3.60 10.99
C ALA A 859 39.56 3.53 10.18
N ALA A 860 39.58 4.15 9.00
CA ALA A 860 40.77 4.22 8.16
C ALA A 860 41.49 5.57 8.36
N THR A 861 42.82 5.54 8.43
CA THR A 861 43.67 6.74 8.59
C THR A 861 44.28 7.23 7.26
N THR A 862 43.97 6.56 6.15
CA THR A 862 44.54 6.86 4.84
C THR A 862 44.12 8.26 4.36
N LYS A 863 45.10 9.15 4.19
CA LYS A 863 44.89 10.47 3.57
C LYS A 863 44.90 10.30 2.05
N GLN A 864 43.83 10.77 1.40
CA GLN A 864 43.74 10.76 -0.06
C GLN A 864 44.51 11.93 -0.66
N SER A 865 45.03 11.71 -1.87
CA SER A 865 45.60 12.78 -2.68
C SER A 865 44.52 13.81 -3.04
N GLU A 866 44.81 15.08 -2.83
CA GLU A 866 43.93 16.17 -3.26
C GLU A 866 44.03 16.33 -4.77
N ILE A 867 42.98 15.95 -5.50
CA ILE A 867 42.82 16.24 -6.92
C ILE A 867 42.02 17.53 -7.05
N SER A 868 42.58 18.49 -7.77
CA SER A 868 41.93 19.76 -8.05
C SER A 868 40.98 19.66 -9.26
N ARG A 869 39.94 20.48 -9.27
CA ARG A 869 39.03 20.69 -10.41
C ARG A 869 39.78 21.01 -11.69
N ALA A 870 40.85 21.79 -11.60
CA ALA A 870 41.69 22.15 -12.74
C ALA A 870 42.34 20.91 -13.40
N GLU A 871 42.72 19.90 -12.62
CA GLU A 871 43.26 18.65 -13.15
C GLU A 871 42.18 17.80 -13.83
N ILE A 872 40.97 17.78 -13.27
CA ILE A 872 39.79 17.12 -13.86
C ILE A 872 39.45 17.75 -15.20
N GLU A 873 39.25 19.06 -15.24
CA GLU A 873 38.89 19.81 -16.46
C GLU A 873 40.01 19.76 -17.51
N LYS A 874 41.28 19.65 -17.09
CA LYS A 874 42.42 19.47 -18.00
C LYS A 874 42.40 18.10 -18.68
N LYS A 875 42.06 17.03 -17.96
CA LYS A 875 42.03 15.66 -18.51
C LYS A 875 40.76 15.40 -19.32
N PHE A 876 39.63 15.93 -18.88
CA PHE A 876 38.32 15.74 -19.50
C PHE A 876 37.71 17.07 -19.93
N PRO A 877 38.31 17.74 -20.93
CA PRO A 877 37.83 19.05 -21.36
C PRO A 877 36.41 18.93 -21.89
N SER A 878 35.52 19.81 -21.42
CA SER A 878 34.12 19.92 -21.85
C SER A 878 33.17 18.79 -21.41
N ASP A 879 33.62 17.76 -20.68
CA ASP A 879 32.72 16.66 -20.26
C ASP A 879 31.67 17.17 -19.26
N HIS A 880 32.13 17.86 -18.21
CA HIS A 880 31.28 18.54 -17.25
C HIS A 880 30.28 19.51 -17.91
N MET A 881 30.71 20.27 -18.92
CA MET A 881 29.84 21.18 -19.68
C MET A 881 28.81 20.43 -20.54
N SER A 882 29.17 19.26 -21.07
CA SER A 882 28.26 18.41 -21.85
C SER A 882 27.16 17.84 -20.95
N VAL A 883 27.54 17.33 -19.77
CA VAL A 883 26.60 16.85 -18.75
C VAL A 883 25.67 17.97 -18.28
N LEU A 884 26.23 19.16 -17.99
CA LEU A 884 25.45 20.36 -17.66
C LEU A 884 24.41 20.67 -18.74
N LYS A 885 24.81 20.64 -20.02
CA LYS A 885 23.91 20.93 -21.13
C LYS A 885 22.81 19.89 -21.26
N ILE A 886 23.13 18.60 -21.18
CA ILE A 886 22.17 17.49 -21.28
C ILE A 886 21.17 17.55 -20.11
N SER A 887 21.66 17.70 -18.87
CA SER A 887 20.80 17.85 -17.69
C SER A 887 19.92 19.10 -17.78
N SER A 888 20.50 20.24 -18.17
CA SER A 888 19.76 21.49 -18.34
C SER A 888 18.67 21.37 -19.40
N GLN A 889 18.97 20.79 -20.57
CA GLN A 889 17.98 20.57 -21.63
C GLN A 889 16.84 19.66 -21.17
N THR A 890 17.16 18.60 -20.41
CA THR A 890 16.17 17.68 -19.86
C THR A 890 15.24 18.39 -18.86
N LYS A 891 15.81 19.12 -17.89
CA LYS A 891 15.07 19.88 -16.86
C LYS A 891 14.22 21.01 -17.46
N THR A 892 14.62 21.54 -18.62
CA THR A 892 13.97 22.71 -19.25
C THR A 892 13.07 22.37 -20.44
N ARG A 893 13.09 21.13 -20.92
CA ARG A 893 12.40 20.66 -22.12
C ARG A 893 10.97 21.17 -22.26
N ARG A 894 10.19 21.10 -21.18
CA ARG A 894 8.77 21.46 -21.19
C ARG A 894 8.58 22.93 -21.48
N TYR A 895 9.39 23.79 -20.87
CA TYR A 895 9.39 25.22 -21.13
C TYR A 895 9.91 25.53 -22.53
N LEU A 896 10.93 24.80 -23.02
CA LEU A 896 11.36 24.91 -24.42
C LEU A 896 10.22 24.59 -25.41
N ASN A 897 9.43 23.56 -25.14
CA ASN A 897 8.27 23.22 -25.97
C ASN A 897 7.17 24.29 -25.89
N THR A 898 6.91 24.85 -24.70
CA THR A 898 6.01 26.00 -24.55
C THR A 898 6.49 27.21 -25.33
N ILE A 899 7.77 27.56 -25.24
CA ILE A 899 8.38 28.69 -25.97
C ILE A 899 8.33 28.47 -27.49
N LYS A 900 8.54 27.24 -27.96
CA LYS A 900 8.38 26.91 -29.40
C LYS A 900 6.95 27.18 -29.89
N LYS A 901 5.94 26.89 -29.07
CA LYS A 901 4.52 27.14 -29.41
C LYS A 901 4.15 28.62 -29.24
N ASN A 902 4.67 29.27 -28.22
CA ASN A 902 4.46 30.68 -27.92
C ASN A 902 5.80 31.36 -27.54
N PRO A 903 6.50 31.95 -28.53
CA PRO A 903 7.79 32.62 -28.29
C PRO A 903 7.73 33.86 -27.38
N SER A 904 6.53 34.34 -27.06
CA SER A 904 6.28 35.47 -26.16
C SER A 904 5.83 35.07 -24.76
N ASP A 905 5.85 33.78 -24.43
CA ASP A 905 5.44 33.27 -23.12
C ASP A 905 6.43 33.69 -22.02
N VAL A 906 6.08 34.74 -21.26
CA VAL A 906 6.96 35.34 -20.25
C VAL A 906 7.26 34.36 -19.11
N ASP A 907 6.27 33.61 -18.65
CA ASP A 907 6.42 32.66 -17.54
C ASP A 907 7.36 31.51 -17.91
N ALA A 908 7.21 30.98 -19.13
CA ALA A 908 8.11 29.93 -19.63
C ALA A 908 9.56 30.42 -19.71
N HIS A 909 9.81 31.63 -20.24
CA HIS A 909 11.17 32.20 -20.26
C HIS A 909 11.71 32.48 -18.84
N LEU A 910 10.85 32.92 -17.90
CA LEU A 910 11.26 33.14 -16.52
C LEU A 910 11.66 31.82 -15.83
N GLN A 911 10.87 30.76 -16.00
CA GLN A 911 11.18 29.44 -15.45
C GLN A 911 12.42 28.80 -16.10
N MET A 912 12.60 28.96 -17.42
CA MET A 912 13.85 28.60 -18.11
C MET A 912 15.06 29.24 -17.42
N GLY A 913 15.02 30.55 -17.23
CA GLY A 913 16.12 31.30 -16.62
C GLY A 913 16.42 30.83 -15.20
N ILE A 914 15.38 30.56 -14.38
CA ILE A 914 15.56 30.07 -13.00
C ILE A 914 16.18 28.67 -12.98
N ILE A 915 15.70 27.75 -13.82
CA ILE A 915 16.20 26.38 -13.87
C ILE A 915 17.66 26.35 -14.33
N LEU A 916 17.98 27.09 -15.40
CA LEU A 916 19.35 27.21 -15.90
C LEU A 916 20.29 27.86 -14.87
N ALA A 917 19.82 28.90 -14.16
CA ALA A 917 20.60 29.54 -13.10
C ALA A 917 20.91 28.57 -11.94
N LYS A 918 19.93 27.73 -11.56
CA LYS A 918 20.10 26.69 -10.52
C LYS A 918 21.01 25.54 -10.99
N ALA A 919 20.96 25.18 -12.27
CA ALA A 919 21.81 24.15 -12.85
C ALA A 919 23.28 24.59 -13.01
N GLY A 920 23.54 25.91 -12.95
CA GLY A 920 24.88 26.49 -13.08
C GLY A 920 25.14 27.15 -14.45
N ASP A 921 24.24 27.00 -15.43
CA ASP A 921 24.34 27.65 -16.75
C ASP A 921 23.84 29.11 -16.69
N ARG A 922 24.60 29.94 -15.96
CA ARG A 922 24.26 31.35 -15.70
C ARG A 922 24.24 32.18 -16.97
N LYS A 923 25.11 31.87 -17.93
CA LYS A 923 25.20 32.60 -19.20
C LYS A 923 23.92 32.42 -20.02
N GLU A 924 23.42 31.18 -20.11
CA GLU A 924 22.18 30.93 -20.82
C GLU A 924 20.97 31.46 -20.03
N ALA A 925 20.96 31.30 -18.70
CA ALA A 925 19.93 31.86 -17.83
C ALA A 925 19.73 33.38 -18.02
N MET A 926 20.83 34.14 -18.12
CA MET A 926 20.79 35.58 -18.34
C MET A 926 20.07 35.96 -19.64
N LYS A 927 20.25 35.19 -20.73
CA LYS A 927 19.55 35.44 -22.00
C LYS A 927 18.04 35.31 -21.85
N TYR A 928 17.59 34.32 -21.09
CA TYR A 928 16.15 34.13 -20.82
C TYR A 928 15.59 35.24 -19.93
N PHE A 929 16.32 35.70 -18.91
CA PHE A 929 15.89 36.86 -18.12
C PHE A 929 15.88 38.17 -18.94
N ASP A 930 16.86 38.37 -19.82
CA ASP A 930 16.88 39.52 -20.74
C ASP A 930 15.70 39.45 -21.71
N LYS A 931 15.35 38.25 -22.18
CA LYS A 931 14.17 38.02 -23.01
C LYS A 931 12.87 38.35 -22.25
N VAL A 932 12.74 37.91 -21.00
CA VAL A 932 11.61 38.30 -20.12
C VAL A 932 11.51 39.81 -20.01
N LEU A 933 12.60 40.51 -19.73
CA LEU A 933 12.59 41.98 -19.58
C LEU A 933 12.35 42.73 -20.90
N SER A 934 12.66 42.12 -22.05
CA SER A 934 12.30 42.68 -23.36
C SER A 934 10.80 42.58 -23.65
N LEU A 935 10.13 41.55 -23.14
CA LEU A 935 8.70 41.32 -23.30
C LEU A 935 7.89 42.06 -22.23
N GLU A 936 8.37 42.07 -21.00
CA GLU A 936 7.77 42.70 -19.83
C GLU A 936 8.84 43.51 -19.06
N PRO A 937 9.07 44.79 -19.42
CA PRO A 937 10.09 45.63 -18.79
C PRO A 937 9.90 45.88 -17.29
N LYS A 938 8.70 45.64 -16.76
CA LYS A 938 8.36 45.78 -15.33
C LYS A 938 8.23 44.42 -14.62
N ASN A 939 9.02 43.42 -15.01
CA ASN A 939 9.02 42.12 -14.34
C ASN A 939 10.03 42.07 -13.17
N ALA A 940 9.53 42.19 -11.93
CA ALA A 940 10.36 42.20 -10.72
C ALA A 940 11.11 40.88 -10.49
N ALA A 941 10.50 39.73 -10.85
CA ALA A 941 11.09 38.42 -10.63
C ALA A 941 12.33 38.20 -11.51
N ALA A 942 12.29 38.60 -12.77
CA ALA A 942 13.45 38.56 -13.66
C ALA A 942 14.57 39.49 -13.17
N MET A 943 14.24 40.71 -12.72
CA MET A 943 15.23 41.63 -12.15
C MET A 943 15.88 41.07 -10.87
N ASN A 944 15.09 40.50 -9.96
CA ASN A 944 15.61 39.86 -8.75
C ASN A 944 16.51 38.66 -9.09
N ASN A 945 16.12 37.80 -10.03
CA ASN A 945 16.93 36.65 -10.41
C ASN A 945 18.22 37.03 -11.16
N ARG A 946 18.22 38.10 -11.98
CA ARG A 946 19.47 38.68 -12.52
C ARG A 946 20.37 39.19 -11.41
N GLY A 947 19.77 39.87 -10.41
CA GLY A 947 20.49 40.30 -9.20
C GLY A 947 21.14 39.12 -8.46
N ASN A 948 20.46 37.98 -8.36
CA ASN A 948 21.00 36.76 -7.75
C ASN A 948 22.21 36.24 -8.55
N ILE A 949 22.12 36.20 -9.89
CA ILE A 949 23.26 35.81 -10.74
C ILE A 949 24.44 36.76 -10.53
N PHE A 950 24.20 38.07 -10.54
CA PHE A 950 25.25 39.07 -10.32
C PHE A 950 25.89 38.97 -8.93
N MET A 951 25.12 38.63 -7.89
CA MET A 951 25.69 38.35 -6.56
C MET A 951 26.63 37.14 -6.56
N ILE A 952 26.33 36.11 -7.34
CA ILE A 952 27.17 34.91 -7.44
C ILE A 952 28.41 35.16 -8.30
N GLU A 953 28.32 36.07 -9.27
CA GLU A 953 29.46 36.51 -10.11
C GLU A 953 30.28 37.65 -9.48
N ASP A 954 30.04 37.96 -8.20
CA ASP A 954 30.67 39.07 -7.45
C ASP A 954 30.49 40.47 -8.09
N LYS A 955 29.50 40.63 -8.99
CA LYS A 955 29.11 41.90 -9.63
C LYS A 955 28.11 42.66 -8.74
N HIS A 956 28.54 43.00 -7.52
CA HIS A 956 27.66 43.52 -6.48
C HIS A 956 26.94 44.83 -6.84
N VAL A 957 27.57 45.72 -7.63
CA VAL A 957 26.96 46.98 -8.07
C VAL A 957 25.80 46.74 -9.03
N ASP A 958 25.93 45.79 -9.97
CA ASP A 958 24.86 45.45 -10.90
C ASP A 958 23.75 44.66 -10.21
N ALA A 959 24.11 43.84 -9.21
CA ALA A 959 23.13 43.21 -8.32
C ALA A 959 22.28 44.25 -7.58
N GLN A 960 22.89 45.30 -7.03
CA GLN A 960 22.15 46.39 -6.37
C GLN A 960 21.17 47.07 -7.32
N LYS A 961 21.61 47.42 -8.53
CA LYS A 961 20.73 48.05 -9.53
C LYS A 961 19.54 47.15 -9.84
N ALA A 962 19.79 45.85 -10.04
CA ALA A 962 18.76 44.88 -10.37
C ALA A 962 17.76 44.68 -9.21
N TYR A 963 18.23 44.50 -7.97
CA TYR A 963 17.35 44.38 -6.81
C TYR A 963 16.61 45.69 -6.51
N LEU A 964 17.26 46.85 -6.63
CA LEU A 964 16.61 48.13 -6.43
C LEU A 964 15.46 48.32 -7.42
N ALA A 965 15.71 48.04 -8.71
CA ALA A 965 14.66 48.07 -9.73
C ALA A 965 13.51 47.08 -9.41
N ALA A 966 13.83 45.88 -8.93
CA ALA A 966 12.82 44.92 -8.47
C ALA A 966 12.00 45.46 -7.28
N THR A 967 12.63 46.07 -6.27
CA THR A 967 11.91 46.65 -5.10
C THR A 967 11.02 47.84 -5.47
N GLN A 968 11.34 48.58 -6.54
CA GLN A 968 10.48 49.67 -7.02
C GLN A 968 9.19 49.14 -7.67
N ILE A 969 9.21 47.92 -8.20
CA ILE A 969 8.06 47.25 -8.81
C ILE A 969 7.26 46.49 -7.76
N THR A 970 7.91 45.74 -6.87
CA THR A 970 7.29 44.95 -5.79
C THR A 970 7.72 45.44 -4.40
N PRO A 971 7.31 46.65 -3.97
CA PRO A 971 7.80 47.25 -2.73
C PRO A 971 7.36 46.53 -1.44
N LYS A 972 6.42 45.59 -1.54
CA LYS A 972 5.91 44.79 -0.42
C LYS A 972 6.59 43.42 -0.28
N ASP A 973 7.48 43.03 -1.20
CA ASP A 973 8.17 41.75 -1.14
C ASP A 973 9.41 41.83 -0.24
N ALA A 974 9.29 41.31 0.98
CA ALA A 974 10.34 41.36 1.98
C ALA A 974 11.64 40.64 1.53
N HIS A 975 11.55 39.59 0.71
CA HIS A 975 12.72 38.81 0.28
C HIS A 975 13.62 39.60 -0.68
N VAL A 976 13.02 40.37 -1.59
CA VAL A 976 13.78 41.24 -2.52
C VAL A 976 14.51 42.35 -1.74
N TRP A 977 13.89 42.88 -0.68
CA TRP A 977 14.54 43.85 0.22
C TRP A 977 15.71 43.24 1.01
N VAL A 978 15.61 41.97 1.45
CA VAL A 978 16.74 41.24 2.05
C VAL A 978 17.88 41.07 1.04
N ASN A 979 17.58 40.71 -0.20
CA ASN A 979 18.59 40.57 -1.25
C ASN A 979 19.28 41.92 -1.55
N LEU A 980 18.53 43.01 -1.60
CA LEU A 980 19.08 44.36 -1.74
C LEU A 980 19.97 44.73 -0.54
N ALA A 981 19.56 44.40 0.69
CA ALA A 981 20.38 44.64 1.88
C ALA A 981 21.72 43.89 1.83
N ARG A 982 21.70 42.62 1.39
CA ARG A 982 22.92 41.82 1.19
C ARG A 982 23.83 42.43 0.12
N ALA A 983 23.25 42.92 -0.98
CA ALA A 983 24.01 43.55 -2.05
C ALA A 983 24.64 44.88 -1.60
N TYR A 984 23.95 45.71 -0.81
CA TYR A 984 24.52 46.91 -0.20
C TYR A 984 25.62 46.59 0.80
N LYS A 985 25.46 45.54 1.61
CA LYS A 985 26.51 45.07 2.52
C LYS A 985 27.75 44.63 1.74
N ALA A 986 27.58 43.90 0.63
CA ALA A 986 28.69 43.42 -0.18
C ALA A 986 29.53 44.55 -0.83
N THR A 987 28.97 45.75 -1.03
CA THR A 987 29.73 46.94 -1.43
C THR A 987 30.06 47.88 -0.27
N ASN A 988 29.95 47.41 0.96
CA ASN A 988 30.22 48.16 2.18
C ASN A 988 29.33 49.41 2.42
N ASP A 989 28.14 49.50 1.80
CA ASP A 989 27.15 50.56 2.09
C ASP A 989 26.24 50.13 3.26
N VAL A 990 26.82 50.08 4.46
CA VAL A 990 26.16 49.57 5.67
C VAL A 990 24.90 50.36 6.02
N LYS A 991 24.89 51.67 5.75
CA LYS A 991 23.73 52.55 6.02
C LYS A 991 22.52 52.14 5.17
N LYS A 992 22.71 51.96 3.86
CA LYS A 992 21.62 51.50 2.98
C LYS A 992 21.27 50.03 3.22
N ALA A 993 22.25 49.19 3.54
CA ALA A 993 22.00 47.80 3.92
C ALA A 993 21.08 47.69 5.14
N LYS A 994 21.36 48.44 6.20
CA LYS A 994 20.51 48.52 7.39
C LYS A 994 19.10 49.02 7.05
N ALA A 995 18.99 50.11 6.28
CA ALA A 995 17.70 50.66 5.90
C ALA A 995 16.85 49.65 5.09
N ALA A 996 17.45 48.95 4.12
CA ALA A 996 16.78 47.92 3.34
C ALA A 996 16.37 46.71 4.21
N PHE A 997 17.21 46.29 5.16
CA PHE A 997 16.90 45.18 6.05
C PHE A 997 15.78 45.52 7.06
N VAL A 998 15.80 46.73 7.63
CA VAL A 998 14.69 47.23 8.48
C VAL A 998 13.39 47.30 7.69
N LYS A 999 13.45 47.72 6.41
CA LYS A 999 12.28 47.72 5.53
C LYS A 999 11.75 46.31 5.31
N ALA A 1000 12.62 45.33 5.05
CA ALA A 1000 12.24 43.93 4.92
C ALA A 1000 11.56 43.40 6.19
N GLN A 1001 12.15 43.67 7.36
CA GLN A 1001 11.59 43.28 8.66
C GLN A 1001 10.22 43.92 8.94
N GLY A 1002 10.04 45.18 8.54
CA GLY A 1002 8.76 45.87 8.69
C GLY A 1002 7.66 45.32 7.78
N LEU A 1003 8.03 44.65 6.68
CA LEU A 1003 7.10 43.98 5.77
C LEU A 1003 6.77 42.56 6.22
N ASP A 1004 7.77 41.83 6.74
CA ASP A 1004 7.62 40.51 7.32
C ASP A 1004 8.49 40.38 8.58
N PRO A 1005 7.87 40.37 9.78
CA PRO A 1005 8.59 40.25 11.05
C PRO A 1005 9.44 38.96 11.17
N SER A 1006 9.09 37.89 10.44
CA SER A 1006 9.82 36.62 10.48
C SER A 1006 11.21 36.70 9.82
N VAL A 1007 11.46 37.72 8.99
CA VAL A 1007 12.75 37.98 8.33
C VAL A 1007 13.90 38.09 9.34
N LYS A 1008 13.66 38.68 10.51
CA LYS A 1008 14.69 38.80 11.56
C LYS A 1008 15.11 37.43 12.07
N GLU A 1009 14.15 36.53 12.27
CA GLU A 1009 14.41 35.16 12.74
C GLU A 1009 15.04 34.29 11.65
N ALA A 1010 14.62 34.46 10.39
CA ALA A 1010 15.19 33.75 9.26
C ALA A 1010 16.63 34.19 8.91
N HIS A 1011 16.99 35.45 9.22
CA HIS A 1011 18.29 36.05 8.87
C HIS A 1011 19.03 36.63 10.09
N ARG A 1012 19.04 35.90 11.22
CA ARG A 1012 19.63 36.35 12.49
C ARG A 1012 21.04 36.91 12.38
N ALA A 1013 21.93 36.27 11.62
CA ALA A 1013 23.31 36.75 11.44
C ALA A 1013 23.35 38.14 10.77
N LEU A 1014 22.61 38.33 9.68
CA LEU A 1014 22.51 39.61 8.98
C LEU A 1014 21.82 40.67 9.85
N ALA A 1015 20.82 40.27 10.64
CA ALA A 1015 20.15 41.14 11.60
C ALA A 1015 21.09 41.61 12.71
N LEU A 1016 21.92 40.71 13.28
CA LEU A 1016 22.91 41.07 14.28
C LEU A 1016 23.94 42.05 13.70
N GLU A 1017 24.48 41.77 12.52
CA GLU A 1017 25.49 42.63 11.89
C GLU A 1017 24.97 44.02 11.52
N LEU A 1018 23.72 44.13 11.04
CA LEU A 1018 23.16 45.40 10.55
C LEU A 1018 22.39 46.19 11.62
N LEU A 1019 21.79 45.51 12.60
CA LEU A 1019 20.96 46.14 13.63
C LEU A 1019 21.71 46.32 14.95
N ASN A 1020 22.67 45.44 15.28
CA ASN A 1020 23.54 45.55 16.45
C ASN A 1020 24.96 45.99 16.05
N ALA A 1021 25.07 47.16 15.43
CA ALA A 1021 26.33 47.89 15.43
C ALA A 1021 26.37 48.73 16.72
N LEU A 1022 27.37 48.46 17.57
CA LEU A 1022 27.81 49.36 18.65
C LEU A 1022 28.19 50.74 18.08
#